data_AF-A0A2E2B933-F1
#
_entry.id   AF-A0A2E2B933-F1
#
_cell.length_a   1.000
_cell.length_b   1.000
_cell.length_c   1.000
_cell.angle_alpha   90.00
_cell.angle_beta   90.00
_cell.angle_gamma   90.00
#
_symmetry.space_group_name_H-M   'P 1'
#
loop_
_entity.id
_entity.type
_entity.pdbx_description
1 polymer ?
#
loop_
_entity_poly.entity_id
_entity_poly.type
_entity_poly.pdbx_seq_one_letter_code
_entity_poly.pdbx_strand_id
1 'polypeptide(L)'
;MQQTITRQILNLCTLLLLVTSPALADVAQQQAAYEQYKQMMLNEPSLIRFYTFENGSGDEITNHVDIDRSQRAVTGGPLGSLTIQRTKGSGHALSLDPKFGPPPTWSQGRWPWKSAIYSGAETSTLPWQASKLFRSGITGVEFAKGGSLSGWFRIHEVDDQDASCNLIRMGNGYSTGLVLEYAKAKWNPEGRLEFRLAAPQGVSRVQLTAKPCVAGVWHHFAVTFDDQVVRLYLDGKLAEEKSSTGPVIPTTYENMPMIGPFYEANSPSRFGEFLMLAHNPAKSNGGAVARYDIGEFAVFNKALESQTIIKQYEAGKPQTTEAQQLALYHQQKQRQQTLDAIMIDLPSETDGYFRVNKPFTATIHMPETSTITGDLTAEFALETIEGKPLQSIKQRLAAGKQVEQTFTLDQCGLYYLDVIIRNDDGEILKRLSSKQGIGIVSPAPRELTEHNPLAFWADWEDRFYFDVPTRRLNYVPSRDVQPGESDTAAMDKFMEKYDTYANRVPNFRAFVWFYCKHDSSEETRQGNEKLFSEAIKLFKSLNIFGLEVTSEPHAKDIKGYVAMLKEVYKAVQREKPELVIVPPGAAPPSIPMIADILKQGGINYVDGVSYHPYTANPIGTYLWESNTARLKKVTEQYPDKNLVMWNTECTVGQLPRINGRPMTRSDGFAARFKSSNSYGLQFFPFFVPRYPEDEGAALQCHGILMDLLQGYKLYTIHTTPNNEGQPSYKGLAITALAGQVLNKQKQISRLPMSIAQNMCIMIKDTDDKTTAALFSLNESTVNFQVQPNKTYRTMDMLGNFSQITANNGGLITLPIGLKPVYIFDVPSEMKEVVPLLVQAPKVLPENRLLAGKVTVTNPFDTPLHGKLIAKPIRGTSISLSKSKVSLAPGATEVLDVTLKAEFLKRRPYLLSVDLQNEQGKVIAAAQSIFKSNGVIQMIPEATTTITLDGNDDEWSDIKGVVCDDVDSVVHGKPNFAEVWLPQWMSKEDLSLNLKLAWREDGLYFLLKVTDDKVIPAPEGAHAFRYDCLELFFDGRKFGERGTTISVGADQAVITPNDTEQAKPCKFWFARKDNEQVSADLQTVSRKTSDGYVIEGKLVPKPWLDFKLLPGSQFMMDFLVDDTDDTNPKWLRKSAMAVHGTFNNYVNPDLWGRYELEAAP
;
A
#
# COMPACT_ATOMS: atom_id res chain seq x y z
N MET A 1 -52.51 9.60 17.73
CA MET A 1 -53.79 9.18 17.10
C MET A 1 -53.65 8.94 15.59
N GLN A 2 -53.11 9.89 14.80
CA GLN A 2 -52.85 9.70 13.35
C GLN A 2 -51.89 8.55 13.02
N GLN A 3 -50.80 8.35 13.77
CA GLN A 3 -49.89 7.21 13.58
C GLN A 3 -50.56 5.85 13.87
N THR A 4 -51.46 5.80 14.86
CA THR A 4 -52.19 4.58 15.22
C THR A 4 -53.21 4.21 14.14
N ILE A 5 -53.92 5.20 13.59
CA ILE A 5 -54.87 5.02 12.49
C ILE A 5 -54.11 4.63 11.21
N THR A 6 -52.96 5.25 10.92
CA THR A 6 -52.13 4.89 9.75
C THR A 6 -51.64 3.45 9.85
N ARG A 7 -51.23 2.98 11.03
CA ARG A 7 -50.78 1.60 11.27
C ARG A 7 -51.94 0.59 11.20
N GLN A 8 -53.13 0.97 11.64
CA GLN A 8 -54.34 0.15 11.50
C GLN A 8 -54.83 0.07 10.05
N ILE A 9 -54.75 1.16 9.28
CA ILE A 9 -55.06 1.18 7.85
C ILE A 9 -54.02 0.36 7.07
N LEU A 10 -52.72 0.48 7.39
CA LEU A 10 -51.70 -0.37 6.78
C LEU A 10 -51.98 -1.85 7.07
N ASN A 11 -52.25 -2.20 8.33
CA ASN A 11 -52.58 -3.58 8.70
C ASN A 11 -53.87 -4.07 8.02
N LEU A 12 -54.89 -3.22 7.86
CA LEU A 12 -56.11 -3.57 7.12
C LEU A 12 -55.86 -3.74 5.62
N CYS A 13 -55.03 -2.89 5.01
CA CYS A 13 -54.64 -2.99 3.61
C CYS A 13 -53.79 -4.24 3.36
N THR A 14 -52.87 -4.58 4.27
CA THR A 14 -52.11 -5.84 4.23
C THR A 14 -53.03 -7.04 4.42
N LEU A 15 -54.02 -6.97 5.31
CA LEU A 15 -55.03 -8.02 5.48
C LEU A 15 -55.92 -8.16 4.22
N LEU A 16 -56.34 -7.05 3.59
CA LEU A 16 -57.13 -7.06 2.36
C LEU A 16 -56.34 -7.60 1.15
N LEU A 17 -55.04 -7.27 1.05
CA LEU A 17 -54.13 -7.79 0.02
C LEU A 17 -53.86 -9.30 0.20
N LEU A 18 -53.76 -9.78 1.44
CA LEU A 18 -53.60 -11.20 1.74
C LEU A 18 -54.88 -12.02 1.51
N VAL A 19 -56.06 -11.41 1.66
CA VAL A 19 -57.37 -12.08 1.45
C VAL A 19 -57.78 -12.15 -0.03
N THR A 20 -57.22 -11.32 -0.91
CA THR A 20 -57.65 -11.24 -2.33
C THR A 20 -56.72 -11.95 -3.32
N SER A 21 -55.56 -12.45 -2.89
CA SER A 21 -54.65 -13.24 -3.74
C SER A 21 -54.04 -14.42 -2.98
N PRO A 22 -54.46 -15.67 -3.25
CA PRO A 22 -53.90 -16.87 -2.63
C PRO A 22 -52.38 -16.99 -2.76
N ALA A 23 -51.81 -16.43 -3.83
CA ALA A 23 -50.37 -16.43 -4.09
C ALA A 23 -49.58 -15.53 -3.13
N LEU A 24 -50.15 -14.42 -2.64
CA LEU A 24 -49.48 -13.52 -1.70
C LEU A 24 -49.48 -14.08 -0.27
N ALA A 25 -50.51 -14.83 0.11
CA ALA A 25 -50.58 -15.52 1.40
C ALA A 25 -49.52 -16.64 1.50
N ASP A 26 -49.27 -17.36 0.41
CA ASP A 26 -48.25 -18.40 0.32
C ASP A 26 -46.81 -17.81 0.46
N VAL A 27 -46.51 -16.71 -0.23
CA VAL A 27 -45.20 -16.03 -0.10
C VAL A 27 -44.94 -15.54 1.33
N ALA A 28 -45.93 -14.96 1.99
CA ALA A 28 -45.79 -14.48 3.38
C ALA A 28 -45.54 -15.63 4.37
N GLN A 29 -46.20 -16.78 4.17
CA GLN A 29 -45.99 -17.98 4.98
C GLN A 29 -44.58 -18.54 4.79
N GLN A 30 -44.10 -18.61 3.55
CA GLN A 30 -42.76 -19.07 3.24
C GLN A 30 -41.70 -18.09 3.78
N GLN A 31 -41.94 -16.78 3.76
CA GLN A 31 -41.08 -15.77 4.40
C GLN A 31 -40.98 -15.97 5.92
N ALA A 32 -42.10 -16.23 6.58
CA ALA A 32 -42.11 -16.52 8.02
C ALA A 32 -41.34 -17.81 8.35
N ALA A 33 -41.51 -18.87 7.56
CA ALA A 33 -40.76 -20.12 7.71
C ALA A 33 -39.25 -19.90 7.52
N TYR A 34 -38.87 -19.08 6.54
CA TYR A 34 -37.49 -18.72 6.32
C TYR A 34 -36.88 -17.93 7.48
N GLU A 35 -37.59 -16.93 8.02
CA GLU A 35 -37.09 -16.15 9.15
C GLU A 35 -36.89 -17.03 10.39
N GLN A 36 -37.80 -17.98 10.65
CA GLN A 36 -37.62 -18.98 11.71
C GLN A 36 -36.35 -19.82 11.49
N TYR A 37 -36.12 -20.30 10.27
CA TYR A 37 -34.89 -21.02 9.91
C TYR A 37 -33.64 -20.14 10.10
N LYS A 38 -33.66 -18.89 9.64
CA LYS A 38 -32.55 -17.95 9.77
C LYS A 38 -32.20 -17.66 11.24
N GLN A 39 -33.21 -17.43 12.08
CA GLN A 39 -33.01 -17.25 13.53
C GLN A 39 -32.46 -18.50 14.20
N MET A 40 -32.93 -19.69 13.81
CA MET A 40 -32.37 -20.95 14.29
C MET A 40 -30.87 -21.08 13.93
N MET A 41 -30.48 -20.70 12.72
CA MET A 41 -29.06 -20.70 12.32
C MET A 41 -28.26 -19.68 13.14
N LEU A 42 -28.74 -18.43 13.26
CA LEU A 42 -28.07 -17.35 14.00
C LEU A 42 -27.92 -17.63 15.50
N ASN A 43 -28.80 -18.44 16.08
CA ASN A 43 -28.76 -18.84 17.49
C ASN A 43 -27.78 -19.99 17.77
N GLU A 44 -27.15 -20.58 16.75
CA GLU A 44 -26.14 -21.62 16.95
C GLU A 44 -24.82 -21.00 17.44
N PRO A 45 -24.37 -21.28 18.69
CA PRO A 45 -23.24 -20.58 19.29
C PRO A 45 -21.89 -20.78 18.58
N SER A 46 -21.77 -21.86 17.80
CA SER A 46 -20.56 -22.17 17.03
C SER A 46 -20.50 -21.48 15.65
N LEU A 47 -21.58 -20.79 15.24
CA LEU A 47 -21.68 -20.12 13.95
C LEU A 47 -20.70 -18.94 13.89
N ILE A 48 -19.78 -18.96 12.92
CA ILE A 48 -18.80 -17.90 12.72
C ILE A 48 -19.01 -17.13 11.41
N ARG A 49 -19.69 -17.72 10.41
CA ARG A 49 -20.11 -17.04 9.18
C ARG A 49 -21.46 -17.55 8.73
N PHE A 50 -22.32 -16.65 8.27
CA PHE A 50 -23.58 -17.02 7.63
C PHE A 50 -23.91 -16.08 6.48
N TYR A 51 -23.89 -16.63 5.27
CA TYR A 51 -24.19 -15.94 4.04
C TYR A 51 -25.56 -16.39 3.56
N THR A 52 -26.54 -15.50 3.70
CA THR A 52 -27.90 -15.78 3.32
C THR A 52 -28.22 -15.36 1.91
N PHE A 53 -27.42 -14.52 1.24
CA PHE A 53 -27.71 -14.09 -0.14
C PHE A 53 -29.05 -13.33 -0.32
N GLU A 54 -29.69 -12.88 0.78
CA GLU A 54 -30.95 -12.10 0.74
C GLU A 54 -30.79 -10.73 0.07
N ASN A 55 -29.57 -10.21 -0.01
CA ASN A 55 -29.28 -8.88 -0.54
C ASN A 55 -29.47 -8.79 -2.06
N GLY A 56 -29.38 -9.93 -2.75
CA GLY A 56 -29.87 -10.17 -4.11
C GLY A 56 -29.38 -9.23 -5.22
N SER A 57 -28.33 -8.45 -4.98
CA SER A 57 -27.85 -7.45 -5.92
C SER A 57 -26.44 -6.97 -5.56
N GLY A 58 -25.77 -6.33 -6.52
CA GLY A 58 -24.41 -5.81 -6.35
C GLY A 58 -23.34 -6.90 -6.31
N ASP A 59 -22.15 -6.56 -5.82
CA ASP A 59 -20.99 -7.45 -5.78
C ASP A 59 -20.64 -7.91 -4.36
N GLU A 60 -21.39 -7.53 -3.32
CA GLU A 60 -21.09 -7.92 -1.94
C GLU A 60 -22.18 -8.81 -1.37
N ILE A 61 -21.77 -9.90 -0.71
CA ILE A 61 -22.64 -10.77 0.08
C ILE A 61 -22.32 -10.55 1.54
N THR A 62 -23.30 -10.02 2.26
CA THR A 62 -23.16 -9.70 3.68
C THR A 62 -23.06 -10.97 4.50
N ASN A 63 -22.13 -10.96 5.46
CA ASN A 63 -22.12 -11.92 6.54
C ASN A 63 -23.12 -11.48 7.63
N HIS A 64 -24.04 -12.34 8.02
CA HIS A 64 -25.09 -12.05 9.00
C HIS A 64 -24.67 -12.33 10.46
N VAL A 65 -23.43 -12.74 10.69
CA VAL A 65 -22.87 -12.94 12.03
C VAL A 65 -22.07 -11.71 12.44
N ASP A 66 -22.38 -11.12 13.59
CA ASP A 66 -21.54 -10.06 14.17
C ASP A 66 -20.24 -10.70 14.70
N ILE A 67 -19.14 -10.41 14.02
CA ILE A 67 -17.84 -10.98 14.38
C ILE A 67 -17.18 -10.04 15.37
N ASP A 68 -16.81 -10.57 16.54
CA ASP A 68 -15.89 -9.88 17.44
C ASP A 68 -14.71 -9.35 16.63
N ARG A 69 -14.41 -8.04 16.77
CA ARG A 69 -13.31 -7.39 16.07
C ARG A 69 -12.03 -8.21 16.24
N SER A 70 -11.77 -8.82 17.40
CA SER A 70 -10.62 -9.70 17.70
C SER A 70 -10.51 -10.90 16.75
N GLN A 71 -11.64 -11.46 16.34
CA GLN A 71 -11.76 -12.72 15.59
C GLN A 71 -12.00 -12.51 14.09
N ARG A 72 -11.89 -11.28 13.60
CA ARG A 72 -11.93 -11.01 12.16
C ARG A 72 -10.74 -11.68 11.49
N ALA A 73 -11.03 -12.58 10.56
CA ALA A 73 -10.03 -13.09 9.64
C ALA A 73 -9.37 -11.91 8.92
N VAL A 74 -8.04 -11.93 8.86
CA VAL A 74 -7.20 -10.85 8.31
C VAL A 74 -7.49 -10.60 6.82
N THR A 75 -8.28 -11.46 6.17
CA THR A 75 -8.33 -11.62 4.71
C THR A 75 -9.72 -11.74 4.08
N GLY A 76 -10.79 -11.44 4.84
CA GLY A 76 -12.12 -11.18 4.28
C GLY A 76 -12.34 -9.67 4.08
N GLY A 77 -13.38 -9.27 3.33
CA GLY A 77 -13.78 -7.86 3.22
C GLY A 77 -13.93 -7.17 4.59
N PRO A 78 -14.19 -5.84 4.66
CA PRO A 78 -14.09 -5.05 5.88
C PRO A 78 -14.86 -5.60 7.12
N LEU A 79 -15.78 -6.57 6.93
CA LEU A 79 -16.55 -7.26 7.97
C LEU A 79 -16.71 -8.80 7.77
N GLY A 80 -15.85 -9.45 6.97
CA GLY A 80 -16.00 -10.89 6.67
C GLY A 80 -17.10 -11.22 5.64
N SER A 81 -17.54 -10.24 4.85
CA SER A 81 -18.39 -10.41 3.67
C SER A 81 -17.65 -11.07 2.51
N LEU A 82 -18.40 -11.69 1.59
CA LEU A 82 -17.86 -12.22 0.33
C LEU A 82 -18.05 -11.19 -0.79
N THR A 83 -17.15 -11.14 -1.75
CA THR A 83 -17.29 -10.27 -2.94
C THR A 83 -17.36 -11.11 -4.22
N ILE A 84 -18.32 -10.80 -5.10
CA ILE A 84 -18.40 -11.29 -6.48
C ILE A 84 -17.22 -10.67 -7.23
N GLN A 85 -16.19 -11.47 -7.50
CA GLN A 85 -15.10 -11.04 -8.35
C GLN A 85 -15.47 -11.31 -9.81
N ARG A 86 -15.55 -10.25 -10.61
CA ARG A 86 -15.89 -10.30 -12.03
C ARG A 86 -14.66 -10.11 -12.95
N THR A 87 -13.46 -10.20 -12.39
CA THR A 87 -12.23 -9.83 -13.06
C THR A 87 -11.66 -10.96 -13.90
N LYS A 88 -11.52 -10.71 -15.21
CA LYS A 88 -10.27 -11.01 -15.90
C LYS A 88 -9.18 -10.22 -15.16
N GLY A 89 -8.20 -10.89 -14.56
CA GLY A 89 -6.95 -10.20 -14.19
C GLY A 89 -6.47 -9.50 -15.46
N SER A 90 -6.28 -8.18 -15.40
CA SER A 90 -5.99 -7.24 -16.51
C SER A 90 -7.05 -6.24 -16.98
N GLY A 91 -7.78 -5.57 -16.09
CA GLY A 91 -8.47 -4.30 -16.47
C GLY A 91 -9.48 -4.41 -17.63
N HIS A 92 -9.93 -5.63 -17.97
CA HIS A 92 -11.15 -6.01 -18.71
C HIS A 92 -12.30 -5.02 -18.51
N ALA A 93 -12.38 -3.88 -19.24
CA ALA A 93 -13.70 -3.34 -19.59
C ALA A 93 -14.59 -4.53 -20.02
N LEU A 94 -15.76 -4.61 -19.41
CA LEU A 94 -16.73 -5.70 -19.44
C LEU A 94 -17.30 -5.97 -20.85
N SER A 95 -16.46 -6.15 -21.88
CA SER A 95 -16.88 -6.95 -23.02
C SER A 95 -16.94 -8.38 -22.50
N LEU A 96 -18.16 -8.83 -22.19
CA LEU A 96 -18.51 -10.23 -22.14
C LEU A 96 -18.12 -10.83 -23.49
N ASP A 97 -16.85 -11.20 -23.66
CA ASP A 97 -16.41 -11.94 -24.83
C ASP A 97 -17.27 -13.21 -24.84
N PRO A 98 -18.13 -13.41 -25.84
CA PRO A 98 -19.09 -14.51 -25.88
C PRO A 98 -18.42 -15.88 -25.76
N LYS A 99 -17.12 -15.97 -26.04
CA LYS A 99 -16.34 -17.21 -25.94
C LYS A 99 -16.17 -17.73 -24.51
N PHE A 100 -16.32 -16.90 -23.48
CA PHE A 100 -15.98 -17.26 -22.10
C PHE A 100 -17.19 -17.46 -21.16
N GLY A 101 -18.40 -17.24 -21.66
CA GLY A 101 -19.67 -17.35 -20.91
C GLY A 101 -19.84 -16.32 -19.78
N PRO A 102 -20.99 -16.28 -19.09
CA PRO A 102 -21.26 -15.24 -18.10
C PRO A 102 -20.42 -15.42 -16.82
N PRO A 103 -19.92 -14.33 -16.22
CA PRO A 103 -19.27 -14.37 -14.91
C PRO A 103 -20.29 -14.75 -13.82
N PRO A 104 -19.81 -15.04 -12.60
CA PRO A 104 -20.65 -15.25 -11.44
C PRO A 104 -21.65 -14.11 -11.25
N THR A 105 -22.91 -14.45 -11.04
CA THR A 105 -24.02 -13.48 -10.99
C THR A 105 -25.11 -13.96 -10.03
N TRP A 106 -26.07 -13.09 -9.73
CA TRP A 106 -27.25 -13.46 -8.96
C TRP A 106 -28.20 -14.32 -9.81
N SER A 107 -28.70 -15.39 -9.21
CA SER A 107 -29.76 -16.25 -9.74
C SER A 107 -30.90 -16.34 -8.74
N GLN A 108 -32.00 -17.00 -9.11
CA GLN A 108 -33.12 -17.21 -8.19
C GLN A 108 -32.79 -18.32 -7.18
N GLY A 109 -33.00 -18.04 -5.90
CA GLY A 109 -32.77 -18.99 -4.81
C GLY A 109 -33.88 -20.01 -4.63
N ARG A 110 -33.67 -20.90 -3.66
CA ARG A 110 -34.63 -21.94 -3.25
C ARG A 110 -35.94 -21.40 -2.69
N TRP A 111 -35.92 -20.19 -2.14
CA TRP A 111 -37.15 -19.46 -1.79
C TRP A 111 -37.47 -18.48 -2.93
N PRO A 112 -38.73 -18.41 -3.40
CA PRO A 112 -39.10 -17.61 -4.57
C PRO A 112 -38.63 -16.14 -4.56
N TRP A 113 -38.61 -15.48 -3.39
CA TRP A 113 -38.22 -14.07 -3.23
C TRP A 113 -36.73 -13.85 -2.87
N LYS A 114 -35.98 -14.94 -2.65
CA LYS A 114 -34.58 -14.89 -2.24
C LYS A 114 -33.69 -15.12 -3.45
N SER A 115 -32.50 -14.52 -3.44
CA SER A 115 -31.50 -14.77 -4.46
C SER A 115 -30.57 -15.93 -4.09
N ALA A 116 -29.90 -16.45 -5.10
CA ALA A 116 -28.76 -17.35 -5.01
C ALA A 116 -27.62 -16.79 -5.87
N ILE A 117 -26.47 -17.44 -5.79
CA ILE A 117 -25.31 -17.09 -6.60
C ILE A 117 -25.04 -18.19 -7.61
N TYR A 118 -25.08 -17.83 -8.88
CA TYR A 118 -24.64 -18.64 -10.00
C TYR A 118 -23.11 -18.64 -10.11
N SER A 119 -22.50 -19.81 -10.30
CA SER A 119 -21.04 -19.98 -10.29
C SER A 119 -20.30 -19.48 -11.53
N GLY A 120 -20.98 -19.13 -12.63
CA GLY A 120 -20.34 -18.63 -13.85
C GLY A 120 -19.80 -19.74 -14.78
N ALA A 121 -19.26 -19.34 -15.92
CA ALA A 121 -18.92 -20.25 -17.03
C ALA A 121 -17.43 -20.33 -17.43
N GLU A 122 -16.51 -19.56 -16.84
CA GLU A 122 -15.20 -19.35 -17.46
C GLU A 122 -14.22 -20.53 -17.27
N THR A 123 -13.89 -21.16 -18.41
CA THR A 123 -12.82 -22.16 -18.58
C THR A 123 -11.64 -21.53 -19.31
N SER A 124 -10.75 -20.82 -18.62
CA SER A 124 -9.44 -20.53 -19.20
C SER A 124 -8.55 -21.79 -19.11
N THR A 125 -7.91 -22.19 -20.21
CA THR A 125 -6.90 -23.27 -20.20
C THR A 125 -5.64 -22.92 -19.41
N LEU A 126 -5.49 -21.65 -19.00
CA LEU A 126 -4.38 -21.15 -18.20
C LEU A 126 -4.80 -21.03 -16.73
N PRO A 127 -4.17 -21.76 -15.78
CA PRO A 127 -4.56 -21.82 -14.37
C PRO A 127 -4.67 -20.47 -13.63
N TRP A 128 -4.02 -19.43 -14.16
CA TRP A 128 -4.01 -18.09 -13.57
C TRP A 128 -5.14 -17.16 -14.05
N GLN A 129 -5.90 -17.56 -15.08
CA GLN A 129 -6.94 -16.76 -15.73
C GLN A 129 -8.37 -17.15 -15.33
N ALA A 130 -8.57 -18.19 -14.51
CA ALA A 130 -9.91 -18.57 -14.08
C ALA A 130 -10.52 -17.46 -13.21
N SER A 131 -11.76 -17.05 -13.50
CA SER A 131 -12.55 -16.16 -12.65
C SER A 131 -12.55 -16.69 -11.21
N LYS A 132 -11.88 -15.96 -10.32
CA LYS A 132 -11.70 -16.31 -8.90
C LYS A 132 -12.96 -15.90 -8.14
N LEU A 133 -13.37 -16.68 -7.14
CA LEU A 133 -14.65 -16.46 -6.45
C LEU A 133 -14.56 -16.49 -4.92
N PHE A 134 -15.33 -15.57 -4.31
CA PHE A 134 -15.72 -15.41 -2.90
C PHE A 134 -14.72 -15.82 -1.82
N ARG A 135 -13.95 -14.87 -1.30
CA ARG A 135 -13.08 -15.10 -0.13
C ARG A 135 -13.83 -14.81 1.17
N SER A 136 -13.96 -15.81 2.03
CA SER A 136 -14.55 -15.65 3.38
C SER A 136 -13.55 -15.19 4.46
N GLY A 137 -12.26 -15.18 4.11
CA GLY A 137 -11.14 -14.97 5.03
C GLY A 137 -10.78 -16.18 5.90
N ILE A 138 -11.59 -17.24 5.91
CA ILE A 138 -11.32 -18.45 6.72
C ILE A 138 -10.04 -19.14 6.20
N THR A 139 -9.11 -19.42 7.09
CA THR A 139 -7.78 -20.02 6.77
C THR A 139 -7.65 -21.47 7.18
N GLY A 140 -8.57 -21.92 8.04
CA GLY A 140 -8.53 -23.23 8.69
C GLY A 140 -8.06 -23.17 10.14
N VAL A 141 -7.45 -22.05 10.58
CA VAL A 141 -7.14 -21.80 11.99
C VAL A 141 -8.41 -21.81 12.83
N GLU A 142 -9.51 -21.33 12.26
CA GLU A 142 -10.84 -21.31 12.88
C GLU A 142 -11.37 -22.72 13.20
N PHE A 143 -10.79 -23.76 12.58
CA PHE A 143 -11.16 -25.16 12.78
C PHE A 143 -10.18 -25.95 13.65
N ALA A 144 -9.33 -25.27 14.43
CA ALA A 144 -8.35 -25.92 15.30
C ALA A 144 -8.98 -26.93 16.29
N LYS A 145 -10.26 -26.77 16.63
CA LYS A 145 -11.04 -27.66 17.52
C LYS A 145 -12.12 -28.47 16.77
N GLY A 146 -11.96 -28.62 15.47
CA GLY A 146 -13.00 -29.13 14.58
C GLY A 146 -13.85 -28.03 13.96
N GLY A 147 -14.72 -28.40 13.04
CA GLY A 147 -15.53 -27.45 12.26
C GLY A 147 -16.71 -28.12 11.56
N SER A 148 -17.64 -27.29 11.10
CA SER A 148 -18.70 -27.73 10.21
C SER A 148 -18.92 -26.74 9.07
N LEU A 149 -19.23 -27.26 7.90
CA LEU A 149 -19.65 -26.51 6.73
C LEU A 149 -21.05 -26.99 6.35
N SER A 150 -21.99 -26.07 6.15
CA SER A 150 -23.35 -26.41 5.72
C SER A 150 -23.84 -25.37 4.71
N GLY A 151 -24.65 -25.82 3.76
CA GLY A 151 -25.20 -24.91 2.77
C GLY A 151 -26.18 -25.59 1.82
N TRP A 152 -26.82 -24.74 1.01
CA TRP A 152 -27.77 -25.16 -0.02
C TRP A 152 -27.22 -24.84 -1.39
N PHE A 153 -27.30 -25.81 -2.30
CA PHE A 153 -26.80 -25.67 -3.66
C PHE A 153 -27.72 -26.37 -4.66
N ARG A 154 -27.64 -25.99 -5.93
CA ARG A 154 -28.34 -26.65 -7.03
C ARG A 154 -27.37 -26.80 -8.21
N ILE A 155 -27.08 -28.02 -8.62
CA ILE A 155 -26.26 -28.28 -9.81
C ILE A 155 -27.13 -28.06 -11.05
N HIS A 156 -26.57 -27.38 -12.05
CA HIS A 156 -27.23 -27.21 -13.35
C HIS A 156 -27.06 -28.47 -14.18
N GLU A 157 -28.03 -28.75 -15.05
CA GLU A 157 -27.91 -29.85 -16.01
C GLU A 157 -26.68 -29.67 -16.90
N VAL A 158 -25.91 -30.75 -17.05
CA VAL A 158 -24.72 -30.80 -17.91
C VAL A 158 -24.92 -31.89 -18.95
N ASP A 159 -24.81 -31.51 -20.23
CA ASP A 159 -24.95 -32.42 -21.36
C ASP A 159 -23.80 -33.44 -21.47
N ASP A 160 -22.62 -33.07 -20.95
CA ASP A 160 -21.46 -33.96 -20.90
C ASP A 160 -21.67 -35.14 -19.91
N GLN A 161 -21.09 -36.28 -20.27
CA GLN A 161 -21.06 -37.48 -19.43
C GLN A 161 -19.92 -37.44 -18.41
N ASP A 162 -18.98 -36.50 -18.51
CA ASP A 162 -17.92 -36.22 -17.54
C ASP A 162 -17.89 -34.72 -17.19
N ALA A 163 -18.32 -34.38 -15.98
CA ALA A 163 -18.39 -33.01 -15.52
C ALA A 163 -18.02 -32.89 -14.03
N SER A 164 -17.29 -31.85 -13.63
CA SER A 164 -17.08 -31.59 -12.20
C SER A 164 -16.93 -30.10 -11.88
N CYS A 165 -17.07 -29.75 -10.60
CA CYS A 165 -16.87 -28.40 -10.09
C CYS A 165 -16.58 -28.42 -8.58
N ASN A 166 -15.76 -27.50 -8.07
CA ASN A 166 -15.60 -27.36 -6.62
C ASN A 166 -16.65 -26.40 -6.08
N LEU A 167 -17.54 -26.90 -5.22
CA LEU A 167 -18.53 -26.10 -4.50
C LEU A 167 -17.84 -25.22 -3.45
N ILE A 168 -16.89 -25.82 -2.72
CA ILE A 168 -16.12 -25.19 -1.67
C ILE A 168 -14.67 -25.65 -1.78
N ARG A 169 -13.74 -24.72 -1.60
CA ARG A 169 -12.30 -25.03 -1.60
C ARG A 169 -11.54 -24.18 -0.61
N MET A 170 -10.65 -24.78 0.16
CA MET A 170 -9.65 -24.10 0.99
C MET A 170 -8.35 -24.90 0.83
N GLY A 171 -7.30 -24.34 0.27
CA GLY A 171 -6.17 -25.16 -0.17
C GLY A 171 -6.55 -26.12 -1.29
N ASN A 172 -5.66 -27.06 -1.60
CA ASN A 172 -5.89 -28.03 -2.67
C ASN A 172 -6.61 -29.32 -2.22
N GLY A 173 -6.87 -29.49 -0.92
CA GLY A 173 -7.49 -30.71 -0.37
C GLY A 173 -6.58 -31.94 -0.36
N TYR A 174 -5.32 -31.79 -0.78
CA TYR A 174 -4.30 -32.85 -0.83
C TYR A 174 -3.18 -32.56 0.16
N SER A 175 -2.54 -31.38 0.08
CA SER A 175 -1.47 -30.94 0.97
C SER A 175 -1.92 -29.93 2.03
N THR A 176 -2.97 -29.13 1.74
CA THR A 176 -3.53 -28.14 2.67
C THR A 176 -5.06 -28.04 2.58
N GLY A 177 -5.70 -27.68 3.69
CA GLY A 177 -7.13 -27.39 3.80
C GLY A 177 -8.09 -28.53 3.41
N LEU A 178 -9.18 -28.19 2.69
CA LEU A 178 -10.32 -29.04 2.34
C LEU A 178 -10.96 -28.69 0.98
N VAL A 179 -11.66 -29.64 0.38
CA VAL A 179 -12.42 -29.44 -0.88
C VAL A 179 -13.76 -30.16 -0.79
N LEU A 180 -14.84 -29.52 -1.23
CA LEU A 180 -16.13 -30.13 -1.55
C LEU A 180 -16.36 -30.00 -3.05
N GLU A 181 -16.37 -31.12 -3.76
CA GLU A 181 -16.48 -31.23 -5.22
C GLU A 181 -17.78 -31.93 -5.61
N TYR A 182 -18.43 -31.47 -6.67
CA TYR A 182 -19.43 -32.26 -7.40
C TYR A 182 -18.76 -32.94 -8.58
N ALA A 183 -19.04 -34.22 -8.82
CA ALA A 183 -18.54 -34.95 -9.96
C ALA A 183 -19.62 -35.85 -10.60
N LYS A 184 -19.73 -35.77 -11.92
CA LYS A 184 -20.53 -36.62 -12.81
C LYS A 184 -19.57 -37.39 -13.73
N ALA A 185 -19.80 -38.68 -13.89
CA ALA A 185 -19.01 -39.54 -14.76
C ALA A 185 -19.92 -40.57 -15.44
N LYS A 186 -19.44 -41.21 -16.52
CA LYS A 186 -20.20 -42.26 -17.24
C LYS A 186 -20.75 -43.36 -16.34
N TRP A 187 -19.99 -43.74 -15.31
CA TRP A 187 -20.35 -44.78 -14.35
C TRP A 187 -21.16 -44.26 -13.15
N ASN A 188 -21.39 -42.94 -13.06
CA ASN A 188 -22.23 -42.29 -12.07
C ASN A 188 -23.03 -41.15 -12.71
N PRO A 189 -24.05 -41.49 -13.54
CA PRO A 189 -24.75 -40.50 -14.36
C PRO A 189 -25.58 -39.51 -13.54
N GLU A 190 -25.98 -39.89 -12.32
CA GLU A 190 -26.75 -39.07 -11.37
C GLU A 190 -25.89 -38.09 -10.57
N GLY A 191 -24.56 -38.07 -10.77
CA GLY A 191 -23.64 -37.20 -10.04
C GLY A 191 -23.41 -37.61 -8.58
N ARG A 192 -22.34 -37.08 -7.98
CA ARG A 192 -22.01 -37.26 -6.56
C ARG A 192 -21.40 -36.00 -5.98
N LEU A 193 -21.50 -35.83 -4.66
CA LEU A 193 -20.62 -34.97 -3.90
C LEU A 193 -19.43 -35.76 -3.37
N GLU A 194 -18.28 -35.12 -3.34
CA GLU A 194 -17.03 -35.65 -2.80
C GLU A 194 -16.40 -34.61 -1.87
N PHE A 195 -16.18 -34.98 -0.61
CA PHE A 195 -15.44 -34.16 0.35
C PHE A 195 -14.04 -34.72 0.58
N ARG A 196 -13.03 -33.86 0.53
CA ARG A 196 -11.62 -34.20 0.79
C ARG A 196 -11.02 -33.31 1.87
N LEU A 197 -10.20 -33.93 2.72
CA LEU A 197 -9.43 -33.26 3.77
C LEU A 197 -7.94 -33.58 3.60
N ALA A 198 -7.07 -32.58 3.61
CA ALA A 198 -5.65 -32.73 3.24
C ALA A 198 -4.78 -33.48 4.27
N ALA A 199 -3.62 -33.98 3.81
CA ALA A 199 -2.55 -34.56 4.64
C ALA A 199 -1.15 -33.99 4.26
N PRO A 200 -0.14 -34.04 5.15
CA PRO A 200 1.17 -33.41 4.93
C PRO A 200 2.00 -33.92 3.73
N GLN A 201 1.57 -34.98 3.02
CA GLN A 201 2.32 -35.64 1.94
C GLN A 201 1.64 -35.52 0.55
N GLY A 202 0.70 -34.59 0.38
CA GLY A 202 0.03 -34.39 -0.92
C GLY A 202 -0.98 -35.48 -1.27
N VAL A 203 -1.54 -36.14 -0.25
CA VAL A 203 -2.63 -37.11 -0.36
C VAL A 203 -3.78 -36.68 0.55
N SER A 204 -5.03 -36.96 0.21
CA SER A 204 -6.15 -36.65 1.10
C SER A 204 -6.18 -37.62 2.30
N ARG A 205 -6.19 -37.09 3.52
CA ARG A 205 -6.34 -37.84 4.79
C ARG A 205 -7.71 -38.51 4.85
N VAL A 206 -8.75 -37.81 4.41
CA VAL A 206 -10.11 -38.32 4.35
C VAL A 206 -10.73 -37.96 3.01
N GLN A 207 -11.46 -38.91 2.41
CA GLN A 207 -12.29 -38.71 1.24
C GLN A 207 -13.66 -39.36 1.51
N LEU A 208 -14.75 -38.61 1.37
CA LEU A 208 -16.13 -39.08 1.57
C LEU A 208 -16.97 -38.78 0.32
N THR A 209 -17.98 -39.61 0.05
CA THR A 209 -18.87 -39.49 -1.10
C THR A 209 -20.33 -39.52 -0.69
N ALA A 210 -21.16 -38.67 -1.29
CA ALA A 210 -22.62 -38.73 -1.20
C ALA A 210 -23.26 -38.80 -2.59
N LYS A 211 -24.23 -39.69 -2.76
CA LYS A 211 -24.96 -39.92 -4.02
C LYS A 211 -26.37 -40.46 -3.75
N PRO A 212 -27.35 -40.23 -4.66
CA PRO A 212 -27.26 -39.39 -5.87
C PRO A 212 -27.29 -37.88 -5.56
N CYS A 213 -26.74 -37.06 -6.45
CA CYS A 213 -26.79 -35.58 -6.37
C CYS A 213 -27.41 -35.05 -7.68
N VAL A 214 -28.74 -35.05 -7.73
CA VAL A 214 -29.54 -34.80 -8.92
C VAL A 214 -29.42 -33.35 -9.40
N ALA A 215 -29.30 -33.15 -10.71
CA ALA A 215 -29.25 -31.81 -11.29
C ALA A 215 -30.66 -31.15 -11.33
N GLY A 216 -30.71 -29.82 -11.28
CA GLY A 216 -31.94 -29.03 -11.39
C GLY A 216 -32.74 -28.89 -10.10
N VAL A 217 -32.35 -29.56 -9.01
CA VAL A 217 -33.02 -29.48 -7.69
C VAL A 217 -32.07 -28.97 -6.60
N TRP A 218 -32.64 -28.38 -5.55
CA TRP A 218 -31.88 -27.88 -4.41
C TRP A 218 -31.52 -29.01 -3.44
N HIS A 219 -30.23 -29.14 -3.17
CA HIS A 219 -29.66 -30.06 -2.20
C HIS A 219 -29.06 -29.32 -1.00
N HIS A 220 -29.15 -29.95 0.16
CA HIS A 220 -28.44 -29.51 1.36
C HIS A 220 -27.22 -30.39 1.58
N PHE A 221 -26.04 -29.78 1.69
CA PHE A 221 -24.86 -30.48 2.18
C PHE A 221 -24.57 -30.07 3.62
N ALA A 222 -24.04 -31.00 4.40
CA ALA A 222 -23.29 -30.65 5.60
C ALA A 222 -22.07 -31.55 5.75
N VAL A 223 -20.95 -30.97 6.16
CA VAL A 223 -19.74 -31.71 6.53
C VAL A 223 -19.37 -31.32 7.94
N THR A 224 -19.17 -32.31 8.81
CA THR A 224 -18.69 -32.11 10.18
C THR A 224 -17.37 -32.84 10.33
N PHE A 225 -16.36 -32.19 10.91
CA PHE A 225 -15.04 -32.79 11.08
C PHE A 225 -14.40 -32.35 12.39
N ASP A 226 -13.74 -33.30 13.05
CA ASP A 226 -12.91 -33.08 14.22
C ASP A 226 -11.65 -33.96 14.17
N ASP A 227 -10.96 -34.10 15.30
CA ASP A 227 -9.75 -34.91 15.45
C ASP A 227 -10.02 -36.42 15.58
N GLN A 228 -11.27 -36.86 15.45
CA GLN A 228 -11.69 -38.25 15.56
C GLN A 228 -12.40 -38.74 14.29
N VAL A 229 -13.29 -37.93 13.71
CA VAL A 229 -14.21 -38.35 12.67
C VAL A 229 -14.58 -37.22 11.72
N VAL A 230 -14.81 -37.58 10.46
CA VAL A 230 -15.39 -36.71 9.44
C VAL A 230 -16.66 -37.36 8.94
N ARG A 231 -17.73 -36.58 8.81
CA ARG A 231 -19.04 -37.03 8.32
C ARG A 231 -19.51 -36.13 7.19
N LEU A 232 -20.07 -36.74 6.15
CA LEU A 232 -20.71 -36.05 5.04
C LEU A 232 -22.20 -36.38 5.04
N TYR A 233 -23.03 -35.34 5.04
CA TYR A 233 -24.48 -35.42 4.96
C TYR A 233 -24.97 -34.81 3.65
N LEU A 234 -25.97 -35.45 3.04
CA LEU A 234 -26.71 -34.94 1.89
C LEU A 234 -28.20 -35.01 2.21
N ASP A 235 -28.90 -33.90 2.07
CA ASP A 235 -30.34 -33.75 2.35
C ASP A 235 -30.74 -34.24 3.74
N GLY A 236 -29.92 -33.87 4.74
CA GLY A 236 -30.11 -34.21 6.15
C GLY A 236 -29.76 -35.66 6.51
N LYS A 237 -29.40 -36.50 5.54
CA LYS A 237 -29.05 -37.91 5.75
C LYS A 237 -27.54 -38.09 5.79
N LEU A 238 -27.04 -38.89 6.75
CA LEU A 238 -25.62 -39.28 6.80
C LEU A 238 -25.30 -40.17 5.59
N ALA A 239 -24.41 -39.71 4.73
CA ALA A 239 -24.02 -40.43 3.52
C ALA A 239 -22.79 -41.32 3.74
N GLU A 240 -21.75 -40.79 4.39
CA GLU A 240 -20.54 -41.53 4.72
C GLU A 240 -19.86 -40.90 5.95
N GLU A 241 -19.16 -41.72 6.73
CA GLU A 241 -18.27 -41.28 7.80
C GLU A 241 -16.94 -42.04 7.79
N LYS A 242 -15.86 -41.38 8.17
CA LYS A 242 -14.52 -41.97 8.32
C LYS A 242 -13.81 -41.41 9.53
N SER A 243 -12.99 -42.26 10.16
CA SER A 243 -12.05 -41.81 11.18
C SER A 243 -11.02 -40.84 10.59
N SER A 244 -10.61 -39.86 11.39
CA SER A 244 -9.66 -38.82 11.04
C SER A 244 -8.77 -38.57 12.24
N THR A 245 -7.51 -38.19 12.03
CA THR A 245 -6.59 -37.83 13.12
C THR A 245 -5.92 -36.50 12.82
N GLY A 246 -5.96 -35.60 13.81
CA GLY A 246 -5.36 -34.26 13.75
C GLY A 246 -6.31 -33.19 13.16
N PRO A 247 -6.01 -31.90 13.41
CA PRO A 247 -6.84 -30.79 12.95
C PRO A 247 -6.80 -30.64 11.43
N VAL A 248 -7.64 -29.75 10.90
CA VAL A 248 -7.51 -29.27 9.51
C VAL A 248 -6.14 -28.61 9.37
N ILE A 249 -5.39 -28.97 8.34
CA ILE A 249 -4.11 -28.30 8.04
C ILE A 249 -4.45 -26.89 7.55
N PRO A 250 -4.15 -25.83 8.33
CA PRO A 250 -4.47 -24.48 7.91
C PRO A 250 -3.69 -24.14 6.65
N THR A 251 -4.26 -23.29 5.82
CA THR A 251 -3.50 -22.67 4.74
C THR A 251 -2.56 -21.64 5.36
N THR A 252 -1.25 -21.85 5.23
CA THR A 252 -0.27 -20.93 5.78
C THR A 252 -0.20 -19.67 4.93
N TYR A 253 -0.25 -18.53 5.61
CA TYR A 253 0.24 -17.27 5.07
C TYR A 253 1.76 -17.29 5.30
N GLU A 254 2.53 -17.89 4.38
CA GLU A 254 4.00 -17.81 4.49
C GLU A 254 4.41 -16.34 4.41
N ASN A 255 4.78 -15.74 5.55
CA ASN A 255 5.60 -14.55 5.73
C ASN A 255 5.62 -13.55 4.57
N MET A 256 4.45 -13.10 4.13
CA MET A 256 4.33 -12.02 3.15
C MET A 256 3.49 -10.88 3.74
N PRO A 257 4.05 -10.03 4.62
CA PRO A 257 3.36 -8.83 5.12
C PRO A 257 2.91 -7.84 4.01
N MET A 258 3.17 -8.15 2.74
CA MET A 258 3.32 -7.19 1.65
C MET A 258 2.34 -7.36 0.49
N ILE A 259 1.58 -8.46 0.47
CA ILE A 259 0.57 -8.73 -0.56
C ILE A 259 -0.74 -8.99 0.17
N GLY A 260 -1.37 -7.88 0.56
CA GLY A 260 -2.61 -7.94 1.32
C GLY A 260 -3.73 -8.68 0.60
N PRO A 261 -4.81 -9.01 1.33
CA PRO A 261 -5.92 -9.85 0.85
C PRO A 261 -6.71 -9.30 -0.35
N PHE A 262 -6.42 -8.08 -0.76
CA PHE A 262 -7.10 -7.37 -1.86
C PHE A 262 -6.38 -7.49 -3.21
N TYR A 263 -5.18 -8.10 -3.28
CA TYR A 263 -4.48 -8.23 -4.57
C TYR A 263 -4.92 -9.47 -5.37
N GLU A 264 -5.25 -9.21 -6.64
CA GLU A 264 -5.64 -10.13 -7.70
C GLU A 264 -4.47 -10.95 -8.27
N ALA A 265 -3.41 -11.23 -7.49
CA ALA A 265 -2.16 -11.73 -8.07
C ALA A 265 -2.34 -12.99 -8.95
N ASN A 266 -1.83 -12.88 -10.18
CA ASN A 266 -1.87 -13.82 -11.31
C ASN A 266 -1.07 -15.13 -11.11
N SER A 267 -0.86 -15.58 -9.86
CA SER A 267 -0.13 -16.83 -9.59
C SER A 267 -0.82 -17.68 -8.52
N PRO A 268 -1.57 -18.73 -8.90
CA PRO A 268 -2.22 -19.64 -7.95
C PRO A 268 -1.25 -20.48 -7.12
N SER A 269 0.06 -20.49 -7.44
CA SER A 269 1.04 -21.35 -6.78
C SER A 269 1.72 -20.78 -5.53
N ARG A 270 1.48 -19.51 -5.15
CA ARG A 270 2.25 -18.85 -4.08
C ARG A 270 1.45 -18.04 -3.05
N PHE A 271 0.12 -18.04 -3.09
CA PHE A 271 -0.72 -17.29 -2.13
C PHE A 271 -1.75 -18.19 -1.47
N GLY A 272 -1.82 -18.15 -0.13
CA GLY A 272 -2.69 -18.99 0.69
C GLY A 272 -4.15 -18.98 0.23
N GLU A 273 -4.70 -20.18 -0.01
CA GLU A 273 -6.06 -20.37 -0.52
C GLU A 273 -7.07 -20.36 0.65
N PHE A 274 -7.58 -19.18 1.01
CA PHE A 274 -8.73 -19.04 1.93
C PHE A 274 -9.91 -19.91 1.48
N LEU A 275 -10.88 -20.15 2.38
CA LEU A 275 -12.12 -20.82 2.01
C LEU A 275 -12.89 -19.99 0.96
N MET A 276 -13.00 -20.58 -0.22
CA MET A 276 -13.63 -20.07 -1.44
C MET A 276 -14.96 -20.78 -1.72
N LEU A 277 -15.92 -20.02 -2.26
CA LEU A 277 -17.13 -20.55 -2.91
C LEU A 277 -17.01 -20.39 -4.42
N ALA A 278 -17.79 -21.13 -5.22
CA ALA A 278 -17.88 -20.91 -6.67
C ALA A 278 -16.59 -21.22 -7.49
N HIS A 279 -15.59 -21.90 -6.94
CA HIS A 279 -14.30 -22.12 -7.64
C HIS A 279 -14.35 -23.25 -8.70
N ASN A 280 -14.23 -22.88 -9.98
CA ASN A 280 -14.25 -23.81 -11.11
C ASN A 280 -12.88 -23.90 -11.82
N PRO A 281 -11.95 -24.77 -11.42
CA PRO A 281 -10.69 -24.93 -12.14
C PRO A 281 -10.94 -25.67 -13.46
N ALA A 282 -10.26 -25.24 -14.53
CA ALA A 282 -10.25 -25.99 -15.79
C ALA A 282 -9.68 -27.40 -15.56
N LYS A 283 -10.36 -28.43 -16.09
CA LYS A 283 -9.82 -29.79 -16.07
C LYS A 283 -8.63 -29.89 -17.02
N SER A 284 -7.49 -30.36 -16.52
CA SER A 284 -6.31 -30.68 -17.35
C SER A 284 -6.60 -31.72 -18.44
N ASN A 285 -7.66 -32.51 -18.26
CA ASN A 285 -8.01 -33.64 -19.12
C ASN A 285 -9.15 -33.33 -20.11
N GLY A 286 -9.61 -32.07 -20.19
CA GLY A 286 -10.60 -31.63 -21.19
C GLY A 286 -12.08 -31.98 -20.92
N GLY A 287 -12.44 -32.50 -19.74
CA GLY A 287 -13.84 -32.72 -19.36
C GLY A 287 -14.60 -31.42 -19.05
N ALA A 288 -15.94 -31.44 -19.14
CA ALA A 288 -16.77 -30.26 -18.90
C ALA A 288 -16.71 -29.77 -17.44
N VAL A 289 -16.96 -28.47 -17.25
CA VAL A 289 -17.13 -27.85 -15.93
C VAL A 289 -18.62 -27.77 -15.61
N ALA A 290 -19.03 -28.37 -14.49
CA ALA A 290 -20.41 -28.29 -14.03
C ALA A 290 -20.71 -26.89 -13.44
N ARG A 291 -21.90 -26.36 -13.72
CA ARG A 291 -22.36 -25.07 -13.19
C ARG A 291 -23.31 -25.30 -12.03
N TYR A 292 -23.42 -24.34 -11.13
CA TYR A 292 -24.26 -24.49 -9.95
C TYR A 292 -24.70 -23.15 -9.36
N ASP A 293 -25.79 -23.19 -8.60
CA ASP A 293 -26.23 -22.10 -7.73
C ASP A 293 -25.87 -22.44 -6.27
N ILE A 294 -25.39 -21.47 -5.49
CA ILE A 294 -25.34 -21.54 -4.02
C ILE A 294 -26.41 -20.62 -3.47
N GLY A 295 -27.34 -21.20 -2.72
CA GLY A 295 -28.48 -20.48 -2.13
C GLY A 295 -28.20 -19.96 -0.73
N GLU A 296 -27.34 -20.65 0.04
CA GLU A 296 -26.95 -20.35 1.43
C GLU A 296 -25.63 -21.02 1.81
N PHE A 297 -24.84 -20.39 2.68
CA PHE A 297 -23.61 -20.98 3.21
C PHE A 297 -23.34 -20.57 4.66
N ALA A 298 -23.04 -21.55 5.51
CA ALA A 298 -22.74 -21.37 6.92
C ALA A 298 -21.44 -22.09 7.30
N VAL A 299 -20.65 -21.44 8.16
CA VAL A 299 -19.38 -21.95 8.70
C VAL A 299 -19.45 -21.96 10.22
N PHE A 300 -19.10 -23.10 10.81
CA PHE A 300 -19.10 -23.31 12.26
C PHE A 300 -17.70 -23.70 12.72
N ASN A 301 -17.26 -23.18 13.87
CA ASN A 301 -15.96 -23.47 14.48
C ASN A 301 -15.97 -24.74 15.38
N LYS A 302 -16.95 -25.61 15.18
CA LYS A 302 -17.12 -26.89 15.88
C LYS A 302 -17.78 -27.92 14.97
N ALA A 303 -17.50 -29.21 15.19
CA ALA A 303 -18.30 -30.30 14.64
C ALA A 303 -19.72 -30.29 15.25
N LEU A 304 -20.74 -30.10 14.41
CA LEU A 304 -22.15 -30.12 14.81
C LEU A 304 -22.64 -31.56 14.98
N GLU A 305 -23.63 -31.75 15.85
CA GLU A 305 -24.27 -33.05 16.05
C GLU A 305 -25.24 -33.38 14.89
N SER A 306 -25.40 -34.67 14.58
CA SER A 306 -26.32 -35.15 13.54
C SER A 306 -27.75 -34.59 13.70
N GLN A 307 -28.24 -34.47 14.94
CA GLN A 307 -29.58 -33.94 15.20
C GLN A 307 -29.70 -32.46 14.83
N THR A 308 -28.64 -31.68 15.02
CA THR A 308 -28.60 -30.28 14.58
C THR A 308 -28.64 -30.20 13.06
N ILE A 309 -27.87 -31.03 12.35
CA ILE A 309 -27.87 -31.09 10.87
C ILE A 309 -29.26 -31.48 10.33
N ILE A 310 -29.92 -32.46 10.93
CA ILE A 310 -31.28 -32.88 10.54
C ILE A 310 -32.27 -31.72 10.75
N LYS A 311 -32.22 -31.04 11.89
CA LYS A 311 -33.08 -29.87 12.16
C LYS A 311 -32.83 -28.74 11.16
N GLN A 312 -31.57 -28.46 10.82
CA GLN A 312 -31.19 -27.47 9.82
C GLN A 312 -31.78 -27.79 8.44
N TYR A 313 -31.68 -29.06 8.01
CA TYR A 313 -32.29 -29.52 6.77
C TYR A 313 -33.82 -29.40 6.79
N GLU A 314 -34.48 -29.94 7.82
CA GLU A 314 -35.95 -29.96 7.90
C GLU A 314 -36.57 -28.55 7.93
N ALA A 315 -35.94 -27.61 8.62
CA ALA A 315 -36.37 -26.21 8.64
C ALA A 315 -36.02 -25.45 7.35
N GLY A 316 -34.96 -25.86 6.65
CA GLY A 316 -34.45 -25.20 5.45
C GLY A 316 -34.95 -25.77 4.13
N LYS A 317 -35.59 -26.94 4.11
CA LYS A 317 -35.95 -27.62 2.85
C LYS A 317 -36.96 -26.84 2.00
N PRO A 318 -36.86 -26.92 0.66
CA PRO A 318 -37.88 -26.36 -0.24
C PRO A 318 -39.27 -26.93 0.09
N GLN A 319 -40.30 -26.09 0.00
CA GLN A 319 -41.70 -26.51 0.18
C GLN A 319 -42.29 -27.16 -1.09
N THR A 320 -41.50 -27.26 -2.15
CA THR A 320 -41.85 -27.82 -3.46
C THR A 320 -41.26 -29.22 -3.63
N THR A 321 -41.99 -30.11 -4.30
CA THR A 321 -41.48 -31.43 -4.71
C THR A 321 -40.34 -31.31 -5.72
N GLU A 322 -39.51 -32.35 -5.86
CA GLU A 322 -38.42 -32.37 -6.86
C GLU A 322 -38.93 -32.09 -8.28
N ALA A 323 -40.08 -32.64 -8.68
CA ALA A 323 -40.69 -32.39 -9.99
C ALA A 323 -41.10 -30.92 -10.18
N GLN A 324 -41.61 -30.28 -9.13
CA GLN A 324 -41.94 -28.84 -9.15
C GLN A 324 -40.66 -27.99 -9.23
N GLN A 325 -39.61 -28.36 -8.50
CA GLN A 325 -38.30 -27.69 -8.57
C GLN A 325 -37.70 -27.78 -9.98
N LEU A 326 -37.77 -28.96 -10.61
CA LEU A 326 -37.24 -29.16 -11.96
C LEU A 326 -38.01 -28.35 -13.01
N ALA A 327 -39.34 -28.30 -12.92
CA ALA A 327 -40.17 -27.45 -13.79
C ALA A 327 -39.83 -25.95 -13.63
N LEU A 328 -39.69 -25.48 -12.38
CA LEU A 328 -39.25 -24.11 -12.09
C LEU A 328 -37.83 -23.85 -12.60
N TYR A 329 -36.92 -24.79 -12.45
CA TYR A 329 -35.55 -24.69 -12.96
C TYR A 329 -35.51 -24.53 -14.48
N HIS A 330 -36.29 -25.32 -15.25
CA HIS A 330 -36.35 -25.16 -16.71
C HIS A 330 -36.94 -23.80 -17.11
N GLN A 331 -37.98 -23.33 -16.42
CA GLN A 331 -38.55 -22.00 -16.64
C GLN A 331 -37.54 -20.89 -16.34
N GLN A 332 -36.81 -21.01 -15.24
CA GLN A 332 -35.74 -20.09 -14.85
C GLN A 332 -34.59 -20.08 -15.84
N LYS A 333 -34.15 -21.26 -16.32
CA LYS A 333 -33.08 -21.37 -17.32
C LYS A 333 -33.44 -20.64 -18.62
N GLN A 334 -34.68 -20.76 -19.08
CA GLN A 334 -35.18 -20.03 -20.26
C GLN A 334 -35.27 -18.50 -20.01
N ARG A 335 -35.73 -18.08 -18.83
CA ARG A 335 -35.75 -16.66 -18.42
C ARG A 335 -34.34 -16.08 -18.36
N GLN A 336 -33.39 -16.80 -17.75
CA GLN A 336 -32.00 -16.37 -17.62
C GLN A 336 -31.30 -16.27 -18.98
N GLN A 337 -31.50 -17.25 -19.88
CA GLN A 337 -30.99 -17.17 -21.25
C GLN A 337 -31.49 -15.92 -21.98
N THR A 338 -32.75 -15.54 -21.75
CA THR A 338 -33.34 -14.33 -22.33
C THR A 338 -32.71 -13.06 -21.73
N LEU A 339 -32.50 -13.02 -20.41
CA LEU A 339 -31.84 -11.91 -19.73
C LEU A 339 -30.36 -11.77 -20.11
N ASP A 340 -29.64 -12.88 -20.23
CA ASP A 340 -28.23 -12.92 -20.63
C ASP A 340 -28.03 -12.39 -22.05
N ALA A 341 -28.99 -12.59 -22.95
CA ALA A 341 -28.96 -12.10 -24.32
C ALA A 341 -29.19 -10.58 -24.46
N ILE A 342 -29.63 -9.88 -23.42
CA ILE A 342 -29.70 -8.41 -23.41
C ILE A 342 -28.29 -7.84 -23.27
N MET A 343 -27.80 -7.06 -24.22
CA MET A 343 -26.47 -6.44 -24.11
C MET A 343 -26.58 -5.01 -23.59
N ILE A 344 -25.65 -4.60 -22.74
CA ILE A 344 -25.48 -3.20 -22.32
C ILE A 344 -24.06 -2.80 -22.75
N ASP A 345 -23.97 -1.94 -23.76
CA ASP A 345 -22.71 -1.50 -24.35
C ASP A 345 -22.36 -0.09 -23.89
N LEU A 346 -21.08 0.10 -23.58
CA LEU A 346 -20.46 1.39 -23.32
C LEU A 346 -19.24 1.54 -24.23
N PRO A 347 -18.82 2.77 -24.58
CA PRO A 347 -17.67 2.96 -25.44
C PRO A 347 -16.43 2.39 -24.73
N SER A 348 -15.85 1.37 -25.34
CA SER A 348 -14.75 0.58 -24.77
C SER A 348 -13.39 1.08 -25.23
N GLU A 349 -13.36 1.91 -26.27
CA GLU A 349 -12.14 2.45 -26.87
C GLU A 349 -11.37 3.35 -25.91
N THR A 350 -12.00 3.85 -24.85
CA THR A 350 -11.39 4.75 -23.89
C THR A 350 -11.17 4.16 -22.49
N ASP A 351 -11.50 2.89 -22.29
CA ASP A 351 -11.40 2.19 -21.00
C ASP A 351 -12.06 2.97 -19.85
N GLY A 352 -13.21 3.60 -20.16
CA GLY A 352 -14.01 4.37 -19.21
C GLY A 352 -13.58 5.83 -19.02
N TYR A 353 -12.53 6.30 -19.72
CA TYR A 353 -12.12 7.71 -19.66
C TYR A 353 -12.73 8.54 -20.79
N PHE A 354 -13.26 9.71 -20.49
CA PHE A 354 -13.83 10.60 -21.51
C PHE A 354 -13.32 12.02 -21.32
N ARG A 355 -13.23 12.78 -22.40
CA ARG A 355 -12.80 14.18 -22.32
C ARG A 355 -13.95 15.02 -21.80
N VAL A 356 -13.64 15.97 -20.91
CA VAL A 356 -14.61 16.96 -20.45
C VAL A 356 -15.28 17.67 -21.64
N ASN A 357 -16.59 17.91 -21.53
CA ASN A 357 -17.45 18.45 -22.58
C ASN A 357 -17.54 17.62 -23.87
N LYS A 358 -17.04 16.38 -23.89
CA LYS A 358 -17.29 15.43 -25.00
C LYS A 358 -18.37 14.43 -24.59
N PRO A 359 -19.32 14.13 -25.50
CA PRO A 359 -20.37 13.18 -25.21
C PRO A 359 -19.83 11.75 -25.18
N PHE A 360 -20.47 10.90 -24.38
CA PHE A 360 -20.34 9.44 -24.44
C PHE A 360 -21.73 8.81 -24.36
N THR A 361 -21.94 7.65 -24.98
CA THR A 361 -23.26 7.02 -25.12
C THR A 361 -23.28 5.63 -24.51
N ALA A 362 -24.26 5.36 -23.65
CA ALA A 362 -24.60 4.04 -23.15
C ALA A 362 -25.75 3.45 -23.97
N THR A 363 -25.63 2.19 -24.36
CA THR A 363 -26.58 1.54 -25.25
C THR A 363 -27.10 0.25 -24.64
N ILE A 364 -28.39 -0.03 -24.76
CA ILE A 364 -29.01 -1.30 -24.40
C ILE A 364 -29.54 -1.96 -25.68
N HIS A 365 -29.10 -3.17 -25.96
CA HIS A 365 -29.60 -3.99 -27.07
C HIS A 365 -30.51 -5.10 -26.53
N MET A 366 -31.79 -5.03 -26.88
CA MET A 366 -32.76 -6.09 -26.57
C MET A 366 -32.81 -7.08 -27.74
N PRO A 367 -32.59 -8.40 -27.53
CA PRO A 367 -32.66 -9.38 -28.59
C PRO A 367 -34.06 -9.48 -29.21
N GLU A 368 -34.14 -9.71 -30.52
CA GLU A 368 -35.41 -9.90 -31.23
C GLU A 368 -36.18 -11.13 -30.73
N THR A 369 -35.44 -12.14 -30.26
CA THR A 369 -35.98 -13.39 -29.70
C THR A 369 -36.40 -13.27 -28.24
N SER A 370 -36.40 -12.06 -27.67
CA SER A 370 -36.75 -11.87 -26.25
C SER A 370 -38.18 -12.33 -25.96
N THR A 371 -38.31 -13.26 -25.01
CA THR A 371 -39.61 -13.75 -24.51
C THR A 371 -40.17 -12.90 -23.37
N ILE A 372 -39.46 -11.84 -22.96
CA ILE A 372 -39.90 -10.91 -21.90
C ILE A 372 -41.02 -10.04 -22.46
N THR A 373 -42.21 -10.16 -21.86
CA THR A 373 -43.42 -9.39 -22.23
C THR A 373 -43.69 -8.30 -21.18
N GLY A 374 -44.40 -7.23 -21.58
CA GLY A 374 -44.73 -6.07 -20.72
C GLY A 374 -44.04 -4.78 -21.15
N ASP A 375 -44.40 -3.66 -20.53
CA ASP A 375 -43.73 -2.38 -20.75
C ASP A 375 -42.45 -2.33 -19.89
N LEU A 376 -41.31 -2.31 -20.57
CA LEU A 376 -40.01 -2.29 -19.91
C LEU A 376 -39.47 -0.87 -19.83
N THR A 377 -38.80 -0.56 -18.74
CA THR A 377 -38.13 0.72 -18.55
C THR A 377 -36.63 0.50 -18.36
N ALA A 378 -35.83 1.10 -19.23
CA ALA A 378 -34.40 1.28 -19.04
C ALA A 378 -34.16 2.55 -18.21
N GLU A 379 -33.49 2.41 -17.08
CA GLU A 379 -33.06 3.50 -16.19
C GLU A 379 -31.54 3.63 -16.24
N PHE A 380 -31.05 4.80 -16.64
CA PHE A 380 -29.63 5.15 -16.63
C PHE A 380 -29.39 6.15 -15.50
N ALA A 381 -28.68 5.73 -14.45
CA ALA A 381 -28.41 6.53 -13.27
C ALA A 381 -26.92 6.87 -13.17
N LEU A 382 -26.61 8.16 -13.18
CA LEU A 382 -25.27 8.71 -13.04
C LEU A 382 -25.12 9.33 -11.64
N GLU A 383 -24.01 9.01 -10.97
CA GLU A 383 -23.68 9.52 -9.63
C GLU A 383 -22.18 9.82 -9.51
N THR A 384 -21.78 10.55 -8.46
CA THR A 384 -20.35 10.70 -8.12
C THR A 384 -19.79 9.40 -7.56
N ILE A 385 -18.46 9.26 -7.52
CA ILE A 385 -17.82 8.07 -6.95
C ILE A 385 -18.11 7.86 -5.44
N GLU A 386 -18.55 8.90 -4.74
CA GLU A 386 -19.04 8.84 -3.35
C GLU A 386 -20.54 8.45 -3.25
N GLY A 387 -21.19 8.16 -4.37
CA GLY A 387 -22.59 7.74 -4.42
C GLY A 387 -23.60 8.88 -4.42
N LYS A 388 -23.18 10.13 -4.69
CA LYS A 388 -24.11 11.27 -4.76
C LYS A 388 -24.81 11.28 -6.13
N PRO A 389 -26.15 11.16 -6.21
CA PRO A 389 -26.85 11.14 -7.49
C PRO A 389 -26.69 12.47 -8.25
N LEU A 390 -26.46 12.38 -9.56
CA LEU A 390 -26.36 13.52 -10.48
C LEU A 390 -27.53 13.56 -11.46
N GLN A 391 -27.82 12.42 -12.10
CA GLN A 391 -28.85 12.32 -13.11
C GLN A 391 -29.46 10.91 -13.10
N SER A 392 -30.77 10.79 -13.29
CA SER A 392 -31.44 9.51 -13.55
C SER A 392 -32.43 9.71 -14.70
N ILE A 393 -32.27 8.91 -15.76
CA ILE A 393 -33.05 9.03 -16.99
C ILE A 393 -33.74 7.70 -17.24
N LYS A 394 -35.05 7.75 -17.48
CA LYS A 394 -35.88 6.58 -17.75
C LYS A 394 -36.38 6.62 -19.19
N GLN A 395 -36.21 5.51 -19.90
CA GLN A 395 -36.63 5.35 -21.29
C GLN A 395 -37.40 4.03 -21.45
N ARG A 396 -38.43 4.02 -22.30
CA ARG A 396 -39.17 2.79 -22.60
C ARG A 396 -38.31 1.85 -23.45
N LEU A 397 -38.29 0.58 -23.10
CA LEU A 397 -37.57 -0.49 -23.78
C LEU A 397 -38.59 -1.52 -24.33
N ALA A 398 -38.38 -1.99 -25.56
CA ALA A 398 -39.25 -2.98 -26.20
C ALA A 398 -38.41 -4.08 -26.87
N ALA A 399 -39.01 -5.25 -27.10
CA ALA A 399 -38.35 -6.39 -27.77
C ALA A 399 -37.81 -5.99 -29.16
N GLY A 400 -36.59 -6.45 -29.48
CA GLY A 400 -35.91 -6.13 -30.73
C GLY A 400 -35.57 -4.64 -30.93
N LYS A 401 -35.67 -3.81 -29.89
CA LYS A 401 -35.30 -2.38 -29.94
C LYS A 401 -33.99 -2.12 -29.19
N GLN A 402 -33.33 -1.06 -29.62
CA GLN A 402 -32.17 -0.48 -28.97
C GLN A 402 -32.57 0.82 -28.29
N VAL A 403 -32.01 1.06 -27.10
CA VAL A 403 -32.16 2.31 -26.36
C VAL A 403 -30.78 2.90 -26.12
N GLU A 404 -30.62 4.20 -26.40
CA GLU A 404 -29.37 4.93 -26.24
C GLU A 404 -29.54 6.09 -25.27
N GLN A 405 -28.53 6.29 -24.43
CA GLN A 405 -28.44 7.47 -23.58
C GLN A 405 -27.07 8.10 -23.68
N THR A 406 -27.04 9.34 -24.19
CA THR A 406 -25.82 10.15 -24.25
C THR A 406 -25.68 11.04 -23.03
N PHE A 407 -24.47 11.12 -22.49
CA PHE A 407 -24.10 11.98 -21.37
C PHE A 407 -23.03 12.97 -21.81
N THR A 408 -23.01 14.16 -21.20
CA THR A 408 -21.94 15.14 -21.34
C THR A 408 -21.70 15.79 -19.98
N LEU A 409 -20.45 15.77 -19.53
CA LEU A 409 -20.05 16.29 -18.22
C LEU A 409 -19.05 17.42 -18.41
N ASP A 410 -19.25 18.50 -17.66
CA ASP A 410 -18.50 19.76 -17.75
C ASP A 410 -17.38 19.86 -16.71
N GLN A 411 -17.25 18.87 -15.83
CA GLN A 411 -16.22 18.79 -14.81
C GLN A 411 -15.41 17.50 -14.94
N CYS A 412 -14.09 17.61 -14.77
CA CYS A 412 -13.21 16.48 -14.61
C CYS A 412 -13.46 15.84 -13.23
N GLY A 413 -13.61 14.52 -13.21
CA GLY A 413 -13.99 13.79 -12.01
C GLY A 413 -14.26 12.32 -12.28
N LEU A 414 -14.49 11.57 -11.19
CA LEU A 414 -14.90 10.18 -11.26
C LEU A 414 -16.38 10.06 -10.95
N TYR A 415 -17.06 9.26 -11.77
CA TYR A 415 -18.49 9.04 -11.71
C TYR A 415 -18.80 7.56 -11.85
N TYR A 416 -20.01 7.19 -11.45
CA TYR A 416 -20.57 5.88 -11.68
C TYR A 416 -21.80 5.97 -12.57
N LEU A 417 -21.83 5.14 -13.60
CA LEU A 417 -23.02 4.89 -14.40
C LEU A 417 -23.59 3.52 -14.03
N ASP A 418 -24.85 3.51 -13.64
CA ASP A 418 -25.64 2.32 -13.40
C ASP A 418 -26.75 2.25 -14.44
N VAL A 419 -27.03 1.04 -14.92
CA VAL A 419 -28.07 0.81 -15.93
C VAL A 419 -28.95 -0.34 -15.45
N ILE A 420 -30.24 -0.04 -15.28
CA ILE A 420 -31.23 -0.93 -14.68
C ILE A 420 -32.38 -1.09 -15.67
N ILE A 421 -32.84 -2.32 -15.90
CA ILE A 421 -34.03 -2.65 -16.69
C ILE A 421 -35.10 -3.13 -15.73
N ARG A 422 -36.27 -2.49 -15.77
CA ARG A 422 -37.43 -2.81 -14.92
C ARG A 422 -38.65 -3.21 -15.76
N ASN A 423 -39.54 -4.01 -15.19
CA ASN A 423 -40.90 -4.19 -15.70
C ASN A 423 -41.87 -3.16 -15.09
N ASP A 424 -43.15 -3.26 -15.46
CA ASP A 424 -44.24 -2.40 -15.00
C ASP A 424 -44.48 -2.46 -13.48
N ASP A 425 -44.20 -3.60 -12.85
CA ASP A 425 -44.31 -3.79 -11.40
C ASP A 425 -43.12 -3.18 -10.63
N GLY A 426 -42.14 -2.62 -11.35
CA GLY A 426 -40.92 -2.04 -10.79
C GLY A 426 -39.84 -3.06 -10.42
N GLU A 427 -40.06 -4.36 -10.70
CA GLU A 427 -39.09 -5.43 -10.51
C GLU A 427 -37.85 -5.18 -11.38
N ILE A 428 -36.66 -5.32 -10.81
CA ILE A 428 -35.41 -5.25 -11.57
C ILE A 428 -35.26 -6.57 -12.34
N LEU A 429 -35.39 -6.51 -13.66
CA LEU A 429 -35.17 -7.67 -14.53
C LEU A 429 -33.69 -7.89 -14.81
N LYS A 430 -32.95 -6.80 -15.06
CA LYS A 430 -31.51 -6.82 -15.31
C LYS A 430 -30.89 -5.53 -14.80
N ARG A 431 -29.65 -5.60 -14.33
CA ARG A 431 -28.81 -4.45 -13.99
C ARG A 431 -27.41 -4.69 -14.54
N LEU A 432 -26.66 -3.63 -14.79
CA LEU A 432 -25.21 -3.80 -14.96
C LEU A 432 -24.64 -4.57 -13.76
N SER A 433 -23.75 -5.49 -14.09
CA SER A 433 -22.93 -6.23 -13.12
C SER A 433 -22.40 -5.34 -11.99
N SER A 434 -21.63 -4.36 -12.45
CA SER A 434 -20.95 -3.23 -11.83
C SER A 434 -21.75 -1.95 -11.95
N LYS A 435 -21.67 -1.01 -11.02
CA LYS A 435 -21.70 0.38 -11.47
C LYS A 435 -20.42 0.61 -12.31
N GLN A 436 -20.55 1.08 -13.55
CA GLN A 436 -19.40 1.31 -14.42
C GLN A 436 -18.73 2.64 -14.06
N GLY A 437 -17.43 2.62 -13.78
CA GLY A 437 -16.65 3.82 -13.55
C GLY A 437 -16.48 4.63 -14.82
N ILE A 438 -16.72 5.94 -14.71
CA ILE A 438 -16.58 6.93 -15.77
C ILE A 438 -15.61 8.00 -15.28
N GLY A 439 -14.45 8.11 -15.92
CA GLY A 439 -13.43 9.11 -15.62
C GLY A 439 -13.46 10.26 -16.60
N ILE A 440 -13.89 11.44 -16.18
CA ILE A 440 -13.83 12.64 -17.02
C ILE A 440 -12.48 13.32 -16.83
N VAL A 441 -11.69 13.40 -17.90
CA VAL A 441 -10.33 13.94 -17.90
C VAL A 441 -10.27 15.28 -18.62
N SER A 442 -9.18 16.02 -18.39
CA SER A 442 -8.93 17.33 -19.01
C SER A 442 -8.98 17.28 -20.54
N PRO A 443 -9.22 18.41 -21.24
CA PRO A 443 -9.17 18.48 -22.69
C PRO A 443 -7.82 17.98 -23.23
N ALA A 444 -7.82 17.31 -24.38
CA ALA A 444 -6.57 16.87 -25.00
C ALA A 444 -5.70 18.09 -25.38
N PRO A 445 -4.36 18.02 -25.21
CA PRO A 445 -3.47 19.02 -25.78
C PRO A 445 -3.54 18.97 -27.31
N ARG A 446 -3.14 20.07 -27.98
CA ARG A 446 -3.14 20.14 -29.45
C ARG A 446 -2.26 19.07 -30.10
N GLU A 447 -1.13 18.77 -29.46
CA GLU A 447 -0.16 17.76 -29.86
C GLU A 447 0.53 17.20 -28.62
N LEU A 448 0.95 15.94 -28.65
CA LEU A 448 1.85 15.37 -27.64
C LEU A 448 3.29 15.49 -28.12
N THR A 449 4.19 15.99 -27.28
CA THR A 449 5.57 16.25 -27.68
C THR A 449 6.57 15.32 -26.99
N GLU A 450 7.75 15.20 -27.58
CA GLU A 450 8.90 14.48 -27.01
C GLU A 450 9.45 15.09 -25.71
N HIS A 451 9.02 16.31 -25.35
CA HIS A 451 9.36 16.94 -24.08
C HIS A 451 8.57 16.36 -22.90
N ASN A 452 7.49 15.62 -23.15
CA ASN A 452 6.76 14.94 -22.09
C ASN A 452 7.66 13.87 -21.43
N PRO A 453 8.03 14.04 -20.15
CA PRO A 453 9.02 13.18 -19.50
C PRO A 453 8.38 11.94 -18.86
N LEU A 454 7.08 11.73 -19.06
CA LEU A 454 6.35 10.62 -18.46
C LEU A 454 6.32 9.42 -19.39
N ALA A 455 6.40 8.24 -18.78
CA ALA A 455 6.14 6.97 -19.41
C ALA A 455 5.24 6.12 -18.51
N PHE A 456 4.51 5.18 -19.13
CA PHE A 456 3.87 4.08 -18.41
C PHE A 456 4.59 2.77 -18.71
N TRP A 457 4.57 1.87 -17.75
CA TRP A 457 4.89 0.48 -18.04
C TRP A 457 3.79 -0.13 -18.88
N ALA A 458 4.15 -0.54 -20.09
CA ALA A 458 3.23 -1.23 -20.98
C ALA A 458 3.32 -2.73 -20.68
N ASP A 459 2.49 -3.22 -19.76
CA ASP A 459 2.20 -4.64 -19.63
C ASP A 459 1.12 -5.05 -20.68
N TRP A 460 0.60 -6.28 -20.60
CA TRP A 460 -0.49 -6.73 -21.48
C TRP A 460 -1.87 -6.22 -21.01
N GLU A 461 -1.90 -5.54 -19.87
CA GLU A 461 -3.09 -5.14 -19.12
C GLU A 461 -3.33 -3.62 -19.19
N ASP A 462 -2.28 -2.83 -19.44
CA ASP A 462 -2.30 -1.38 -19.57
C ASP A 462 -3.02 -1.00 -20.85
N ARG A 463 -4.06 -0.21 -20.67
CA ARG A 463 -4.81 0.39 -21.78
C ARG A 463 -4.98 1.87 -21.60
N PHE A 464 -4.38 2.44 -20.57
CA PHE A 464 -4.45 3.86 -20.41
C PHE A 464 -3.51 4.51 -21.42
N TYR A 465 -4.04 5.38 -22.26
CA TYR A 465 -3.25 6.05 -23.32
C TYR A 465 -3.36 7.57 -23.31
N PHE A 466 -3.99 8.16 -22.29
CA PHE A 466 -4.28 9.59 -22.26
C PHE A 466 -3.03 10.42 -21.94
N ASP A 467 -2.70 11.32 -22.87
CA ASP A 467 -1.71 12.40 -22.77
C ASP A 467 -0.28 12.05 -22.36
N VAL A 468 0.10 10.77 -22.47
CA VAL A 468 1.46 10.27 -22.22
C VAL A 468 1.97 9.52 -23.46
N PRO A 469 2.88 10.12 -24.26
CA PRO A 469 3.34 9.53 -25.53
C PRO A 469 4.32 8.36 -25.37
N THR A 470 4.90 8.19 -24.18
CA THR A 470 6.00 7.24 -23.96
C THR A 470 5.55 5.95 -23.28
N ARG A 471 6.06 4.80 -23.70
CA ARG A 471 5.96 3.52 -22.96
C ARG A 471 7.32 2.90 -22.67
N ARG A 472 7.41 2.24 -21.51
CA ARG A 472 8.43 1.23 -21.21
C ARG A 472 7.91 -0.11 -21.70
N LEU A 473 8.48 -0.61 -22.79
CA LEU A 473 8.14 -1.93 -23.35
C LEU A 473 9.11 -2.98 -22.85
N ASN A 474 8.65 -4.22 -22.65
CA ASN A 474 9.51 -5.33 -22.28
C ASN A 474 9.82 -6.21 -23.50
N TYR A 475 11.10 -6.53 -23.69
CA TYR A 475 11.55 -7.58 -24.60
C TYR A 475 12.11 -8.73 -23.76
N VAL A 476 11.39 -9.84 -23.72
CA VAL A 476 11.75 -11.02 -22.90
C VAL A 476 11.91 -12.22 -23.82
N PRO A 477 13.13 -12.73 -23.99
CA PRO A 477 13.37 -13.94 -24.76
C PRO A 477 12.63 -15.15 -24.18
N SER A 478 12.12 -16.00 -25.06
CA SER A 478 11.51 -17.29 -24.76
C SER A 478 12.52 -18.19 -24.03
N ARG A 479 12.07 -18.89 -22.99
CA ARG A 479 12.94 -19.72 -22.12
C ARG A 479 13.63 -20.85 -22.88
N ASP A 480 13.03 -21.33 -23.97
CA ASP A 480 13.42 -22.55 -24.68
C ASP A 480 14.31 -22.30 -25.91
N VAL A 481 14.61 -21.05 -26.24
CA VAL A 481 15.47 -20.71 -27.40
C VAL A 481 16.92 -21.06 -27.08
N GLN A 482 17.50 -21.95 -27.89
CA GLN A 482 18.88 -22.39 -27.76
C GLN A 482 19.85 -21.33 -28.31
N PRO A 483 21.11 -21.29 -27.81
CA PRO A 483 22.16 -20.47 -28.41
C PRO A 483 22.29 -20.79 -29.91
N GLY A 484 21.95 -19.82 -30.77
CA GLY A 484 22.02 -19.98 -32.23
C GLY A 484 20.67 -19.99 -32.96
N GLU A 485 19.52 -19.98 -32.27
CA GLU A 485 18.19 -19.87 -32.88
C GLU A 485 17.63 -18.43 -32.82
N SER A 486 16.76 -18.06 -33.76
CA SER A 486 16.03 -16.78 -33.73
C SER A 486 14.75 -16.91 -32.90
N ASP A 487 14.46 -15.95 -32.03
CA ASP A 487 13.26 -15.96 -31.18
C ASP A 487 12.09 -15.20 -31.82
N THR A 488 11.57 -15.74 -32.92
CA THR A 488 10.46 -15.13 -33.67
C THR A 488 9.22 -14.91 -32.80
N ALA A 489 8.95 -15.82 -31.85
CA ALA A 489 7.81 -15.70 -30.94
C ALA A 489 7.92 -14.50 -29.98
N ALA A 490 9.12 -14.21 -29.44
CA ALA A 490 9.33 -13.00 -28.63
C ALA A 490 9.25 -11.72 -29.47
N MET A 491 9.75 -11.75 -30.70
CA MET A 491 9.67 -10.63 -31.65
C MET A 491 8.21 -10.33 -32.02
N ASP A 492 7.42 -11.34 -32.38
CA ASP A 492 6.01 -11.19 -32.73
C ASP A 492 5.21 -10.61 -31.56
N LYS A 493 5.42 -11.11 -30.34
CA LYS A 493 4.79 -10.58 -29.11
C LYS A 493 5.17 -9.13 -28.83
N PHE A 494 6.44 -8.78 -29.03
CA PHE A 494 6.89 -7.40 -28.88
C PHE A 494 6.23 -6.49 -29.91
N MET A 495 6.15 -6.92 -31.17
CA MET A 495 5.53 -6.15 -32.25
C MET A 495 4.03 -5.97 -32.05
N GLU A 496 3.31 -7.01 -31.65
CA GLU A 496 1.88 -6.92 -31.30
C GLU A 496 1.65 -5.84 -30.23
N LYS A 497 2.49 -5.83 -29.18
CA LYS A 497 2.43 -4.81 -28.13
C LYS A 497 2.79 -3.43 -28.67
N TYR A 498 3.87 -3.29 -29.43
CA TYR A 498 4.30 -2.02 -30.01
C TYR A 498 3.21 -1.41 -30.89
N ASP A 499 2.65 -2.18 -31.81
CA ASP A 499 1.61 -1.75 -32.75
C ASP A 499 0.32 -1.38 -32.02
N THR A 500 -0.03 -2.08 -30.94
CA THR A 500 -1.19 -1.75 -30.11
C THR A 500 -1.10 -0.32 -29.57
N TYR A 501 0.06 0.10 -29.06
CA TYR A 501 0.24 1.48 -28.57
C TYR A 501 0.47 2.48 -29.69
N ALA A 502 1.22 2.11 -30.73
CA ALA A 502 1.47 2.98 -31.88
C ALA A 502 0.16 3.42 -32.57
N ASN A 503 -0.84 2.54 -32.62
CA ASN A 503 -2.15 2.83 -33.19
C ASN A 503 -3.07 3.66 -32.28
N ARG A 504 -2.81 3.69 -30.96
CA ARG A 504 -3.67 4.36 -29.96
C ARG A 504 -3.11 5.68 -29.44
N VAL A 505 -1.78 5.80 -29.35
CA VAL A 505 -1.09 6.92 -28.71
C VAL A 505 -0.54 7.87 -29.79
N PRO A 506 -1.03 9.11 -29.89
CA PRO A 506 -0.45 10.10 -30.79
C PRO A 506 1.03 10.35 -30.48
N ASN A 507 1.87 10.39 -31.53
CA ASN A 507 3.32 10.56 -31.40
C ASN A 507 3.98 9.53 -30.47
N PHE A 508 3.49 8.29 -30.52
CA PHE A 508 4.00 7.17 -29.73
C PHE A 508 5.52 7.01 -29.84
N ARG A 509 6.17 6.83 -28.70
CA ARG A 509 7.58 6.44 -28.60
C ARG A 509 7.79 5.46 -27.46
N ALA A 510 8.88 4.70 -27.51
CA ALA A 510 9.19 3.75 -26.46
C ALA A 510 10.68 3.73 -26.08
N PHE A 511 10.93 3.28 -24.86
CA PHE A 511 12.22 2.69 -24.51
C PHE A 511 11.98 1.23 -24.09
N VAL A 512 12.98 0.39 -24.28
CA VAL A 512 12.82 -1.05 -24.11
C VAL A 512 13.61 -1.52 -22.89
N TRP A 513 12.91 -2.12 -21.94
CA TRP A 513 13.52 -3.00 -20.96
C TRP A 513 13.84 -4.33 -21.65
N PHE A 514 15.13 -4.59 -21.84
CA PHE A 514 15.63 -5.79 -22.50
C PHE A 514 16.12 -6.79 -21.45
N TYR A 515 15.49 -7.97 -21.37
CA TYR A 515 15.89 -9.01 -20.43
C TYR A 515 17.09 -9.82 -20.95
N CYS A 516 18.05 -10.12 -20.08
CA CYS A 516 19.24 -10.93 -20.39
C CYS A 516 19.39 -12.07 -19.41
N LYS A 517 19.92 -13.21 -19.86
CA LYS A 517 20.38 -14.27 -18.95
C LYS A 517 21.61 -13.79 -18.18
N HIS A 518 21.70 -14.11 -16.89
CA HIS A 518 22.69 -13.54 -15.94
C HIS A 518 23.91 -14.41 -15.65
N ASP A 519 24.05 -15.61 -16.24
CA ASP A 519 25.24 -16.42 -16.01
C ASP A 519 26.46 -15.89 -16.80
N SER A 520 27.65 -16.16 -16.27
CA SER A 520 28.91 -15.64 -16.78
C SER A 520 29.53 -16.50 -17.89
N SER A 521 28.84 -17.53 -18.38
CA SER A 521 29.38 -18.45 -19.37
C SER A 521 29.59 -17.75 -20.71
N GLU A 522 30.58 -18.19 -21.47
CA GLU A 522 30.83 -17.66 -22.81
C GLU A 522 29.67 -17.96 -23.77
N GLU A 523 29.04 -19.12 -23.63
CA GLU A 523 27.85 -19.53 -24.38
C GLU A 523 26.67 -18.58 -24.15
N THR A 524 26.37 -18.25 -22.89
CA THR A 524 25.31 -17.28 -22.56
C THR A 524 25.63 -15.88 -23.05
N ARG A 525 26.91 -15.45 -23.01
CA ARG A 525 27.32 -14.15 -23.57
C ARG A 525 27.09 -14.09 -25.08
N GLN A 526 27.49 -15.13 -25.83
CA GLN A 526 27.27 -15.22 -27.27
C GLN A 526 25.78 -15.31 -27.62
N GLY A 527 25.00 -16.07 -26.83
CA GLY A 527 23.55 -16.16 -26.98
C GLY A 527 22.85 -14.81 -26.77
N ASN A 528 23.22 -14.09 -25.71
CA ASN A 528 22.73 -12.72 -25.47
C ASN A 528 23.12 -11.79 -26.64
N GLU A 529 24.39 -11.77 -27.08
CA GLU A 529 24.86 -10.90 -28.20
C GLU A 529 24.04 -11.09 -29.49
N LYS A 530 23.73 -12.34 -29.83
CA LYS A 530 22.90 -12.65 -31.01
C LYS A 530 21.47 -12.11 -30.84
N LEU A 531 20.83 -12.38 -29.70
CA LEU A 531 19.49 -11.88 -29.38
C LEU A 531 19.43 -10.35 -29.45
N PHE A 532 20.45 -9.68 -28.92
CA PHE A 532 20.59 -8.23 -29.04
C PHE A 532 20.70 -7.79 -30.49
N SER A 533 21.60 -8.39 -31.26
CA SER A 533 21.81 -8.02 -32.66
C SER A 533 20.54 -8.18 -33.52
N GLU A 534 19.70 -9.18 -33.25
CA GLU A 534 18.43 -9.38 -33.95
C GLU A 534 17.37 -8.35 -33.49
N ALA A 535 17.23 -8.13 -32.19
CA ALA A 535 16.28 -7.16 -31.65
C ALA A 535 16.60 -5.72 -32.06
N ILE A 536 17.87 -5.29 -32.05
CA ILE A 536 18.22 -3.93 -32.48
C ILE A 536 17.91 -3.70 -33.96
N LYS A 537 18.06 -4.72 -34.82
CA LYS A 537 17.65 -4.63 -36.23
C LYS A 537 16.15 -4.37 -36.38
N LEU A 538 15.33 -5.01 -35.53
CA LEU A 538 13.90 -4.74 -35.47
C LEU A 538 13.65 -3.28 -35.03
N PHE A 539 14.31 -2.84 -33.96
CA PHE A 539 14.14 -1.50 -33.38
C PHE A 539 14.54 -0.37 -34.33
N LYS A 540 15.39 -0.63 -35.33
CA LYS A 540 15.80 0.35 -36.36
C LYS A 540 14.61 1.00 -37.07
N SER A 541 13.53 0.24 -37.30
CA SER A 541 12.34 0.71 -37.99
C SER A 541 11.29 1.37 -37.07
N LEU A 542 11.54 1.38 -35.76
CA LEU A 542 10.58 1.77 -34.74
C LEU A 542 11.02 3.06 -34.04
N ASN A 543 10.05 3.81 -33.50
CA ASN A 543 10.32 5.00 -32.67
C ASN A 543 10.75 4.59 -31.25
N ILE A 544 11.92 3.96 -31.15
CA ILE A 544 12.56 3.55 -29.90
C ILE A 544 13.76 4.46 -29.65
N PHE A 545 13.81 5.11 -28.49
CA PHE A 545 14.84 6.10 -28.15
C PHE A 545 15.86 5.61 -27.12
N GLY A 546 15.64 4.46 -26.48
CA GLY A 546 16.66 3.88 -25.61
C GLY A 546 16.35 2.51 -25.06
N LEU A 547 17.31 1.98 -24.33
CA LEU A 547 17.35 0.64 -23.80
C LEU A 547 17.73 0.66 -22.32
N GLU A 548 16.96 -0.06 -21.52
CA GLU A 548 17.32 -0.47 -20.18
C GLU A 548 17.74 -1.93 -20.22
N VAL A 549 19.03 -2.20 -19.95
CA VAL A 549 19.60 -3.54 -20.07
C VAL A 549 19.45 -4.28 -18.74
N THR A 550 18.50 -5.20 -18.69
CA THR A 550 17.95 -5.88 -17.49
C THR A 550 17.29 -4.94 -16.46
N SER A 551 16.59 -5.51 -15.47
CA SER A 551 15.96 -4.77 -14.37
C SER A 551 16.24 -5.48 -13.04
N GLU A 552 16.57 -4.71 -12.00
CA GLU A 552 16.78 -5.16 -10.62
C GLU A 552 17.53 -6.50 -10.45
N PRO A 553 18.66 -6.75 -11.14
CA PRO A 553 19.27 -8.08 -11.17
C PRO A 553 19.86 -8.53 -9.82
N HIS A 554 19.81 -7.70 -8.78
CA HIS A 554 20.47 -7.87 -7.47
C HIS A 554 21.86 -8.50 -7.61
N ALA A 555 22.60 -8.08 -8.65
CA ALA A 555 23.58 -8.92 -9.33
C ALA A 555 24.75 -9.30 -8.41
N LYS A 556 25.03 -10.60 -8.31
CA LYS A 556 26.24 -11.14 -7.65
C LYS A 556 27.49 -11.11 -8.56
N ASP A 557 27.32 -11.07 -9.89
CA ASP A 557 28.42 -11.03 -10.86
C ASP A 557 28.42 -9.74 -11.70
N ILE A 558 29.05 -8.70 -11.15
CA ILE A 558 29.19 -7.39 -11.81
C ILE A 558 30.12 -7.49 -13.04
N LYS A 559 31.13 -8.37 -13.02
CA LYS A 559 32.09 -8.52 -14.14
C LYS A 559 31.42 -9.12 -15.36
N GLY A 560 30.66 -10.20 -15.17
CA GLY A 560 29.87 -10.82 -16.24
C GLY A 560 28.87 -9.83 -16.83
N TYR A 561 28.22 -9.02 -15.99
CA TYR A 561 27.30 -7.98 -16.44
C TYR A 561 27.99 -6.91 -17.31
N VAL A 562 29.14 -6.37 -16.88
CA VAL A 562 29.91 -5.39 -17.68
C VAL A 562 30.39 -5.98 -19.01
N ALA A 563 30.81 -7.24 -19.01
CA ALA A 563 31.20 -7.94 -20.24
C ALA A 563 30.02 -8.08 -21.20
N MET A 564 28.82 -8.37 -20.70
CA MET A 564 27.60 -8.42 -21.51
C MET A 564 27.21 -7.04 -22.04
N LEU A 565 27.23 -5.99 -21.19
CA LEU A 565 26.96 -4.60 -21.61
C LEU A 565 27.85 -4.17 -22.78
N LYS A 566 29.12 -4.57 -22.78
CA LYS A 566 30.04 -4.30 -23.89
C LYS A 566 29.54 -4.86 -25.22
N GLU A 567 29.00 -6.08 -25.22
CA GLU A 567 28.47 -6.70 -26.44
C GLU A 567 27.17 -6.04 -26.90
N VAL A 568 26.28 -5.65 -25.95
CA VAL A 568 25.09 -4.83 -26.26
C VAL A 568 25.49 -3.53 -26.94
N TYR A 569 26.45 -2.82 -26.35
CA TYR A 569 26.92 -1.55 -26.85
C TYR A 569 27.45 -1.67 -28.27
N LYS A 570 28.27 -2.69 -28.58
CA LYS A 570 28.74 -2.93 -29.95
C LYS A 570 27.59 -3.14 -30.95
N ALA A 571 26.57 -3.92 -30.58
CA ALA A 571 25.42 -4.17 -31.43
C ALA A 571 24.62 -2.88 -31.69
N VAL A 572 24.39 -2.07 -30.64
CA VAL A 572 23.71 -0.78 -30.74
C VAL A 572 24.49 0.19 -31.61
N GLN A 573 25.80 0.34 -31.39
CA GLN A 573 26.64 1.23 -32.20
C GLN A 573 26.68 0.86 -33.69
N ARG A 574 26.55 -0.42 -34.02
CA ARG A 574 26.51 -0.90 -35.41
C ARG A 574 25.18 -0.59 -36.10
N GLU A 575 24.06 -0.76 -35.41
CA GLU A 575 22.73 -0.80 -36.03
C GLU A 575 21.89 0.47 -35.79
N LYS A 576 22.00 1.08 -34.60
CA LYS A 576 21.20 2.24 -34.14
C LYS A 576 21.96 3.06 -33.07
N PRO A 577 23.07 3.75 -33.42
CA PRO A 577 23.98 4.38 -32.47
C PRO A 577 23.38 5.53 -31.64
N GLU A 578 22.20 6.04 -32.02
CA GLU A 578 21.47 7.09 -31.31
C GLU A 578 20.69 6.61 -30.08
N LEU A 579 20.57 5.29 -29.85
CA LEU A 579 19.89 4.75 -28.68
C LEU A 579 20.63 5.08 -27.39
N VAL A 580 19.92 5.65 -26.42
CA VAL A 580 20.43 5.81 -25.05
C VAL A 580 20.45 4.46 -24.35
N ILE A 581 21.61 4.04 -23.84
CA ILE A 581 21.75 2.81 -23.05
C ILE A 581 21.89 3.17 -21.58
N VAL A 582 20.99 2.65 -20.74
CA VAL A 582 21.12 2.71 -19.28
C VAL A 582 21.34 1.31 -18.68
N PRO A 583 22.16 1.20 -17.61
CA PRO A 583 22.34 -0.02 -16.83
C PRO A 583 21.03 -0.38 -16.10
N PRO A 584 20.94 -1.50 -15.36
CA PRO A 584 19.66 -1.97 -14.88
C PRO A 584 19.06 -0.98 -13.89
N GLY A 585 17.75 -0.79 -13.98
CA GLY A 585 16.96 -0.12 -12.97
C GLY A 585 17.21 -0.74 -11.60
N ALA A 586 17.75 0.07 -10.70
CA ALA A 586 18.21 -0.39 -9.40
C ALA A 586 17.22 0.07 -8.32
N ALA A 587 16.73 -0.87 -7.52
CA ALA A 587 15.97 -0.56 -6.31
C ALA A 587 16.82 0.28 -5.33
N PRO A 588 16.21 0.91 -4.30
CA PRO A 588 16.93 1.82 -3.42
C PRO A 588 18.26 1.37 -2.80
N PRO A 589 18.47 0.10 -2.40
CA PRO A 589 19.71 -0.32 -1.77
C PRO A 589 20.84 -0.55 -2.79
N SER A 590 20.55 -0.43 -4.10
CA SER A 590 21.43 -0.84 -5.19
C SER A 590 22.25 0.30 -5.83
N ILE A 591 22.25 1.52 -5.26
CA ILE A 591 23.20 2.59 -5.68
C ILE A 591 24.67 2.12 -5.66
N PRO A 592 25.14 1.35 -4.65
CA PRO A 592 26.48 0.77 -4.67
C PRO A 592 26.74 -0.13 -5.88
N MET A 593 25.75 -0.91 -6.31
CA MET A 593 25.85 -1.75 -7.52
C MET A 593 26.07 -0.90 -8.78
N ILE A 594 25.33 0.21 -8.93
CA ILE A 594 25.54 1.15 -10.04
C ILE A 594 26.98 1.69 -9.99
N ALA A 595 27.44 2.14 -8.82
CA ALA A 595 28.79 2.65 -8.64
C ALA A 595 29.86 1.61 -9.03
N ASP A 596 29.67 0.35 -8.64
CA ASP A 596 30.58 -0.74 -8.96
C ASP A 596 30.57 -1.10 -10.45
N ILE A 597 29.41 -1.09 -11.12
CA ILE A 597 29.32 -1.29 -12.58
C ILE A 597 30.14 -0.21 -13.31
N LEU A 598 29.96 1.05 -12.94
CA LEU A 598 30.69 2.16 -13.56
C LEU A 598 32.20 2.04 -13.32
N LYS A 599 32.60 1.75 -12.07
CA LYS A 599 34.00 1.59 -11.66
C LYS A 599 34.71 0.42 -12.35
N GLN A 600 34.00 -0.65 -12.66
CA GLN A 600 34.54 -1.81 -13.39
C GLN A 600 34.59 -1.62 -14.91
N GLY A 601 34.40 -0.39 -15.40
CA GLY A 601 34.52 -0.04 -16.81
C GLY A 601 33.20 -0.01 -17.57
N GLY A 602 32.07 -0.27 -16.90
CA GLY A 602 30.72 -0.15 -17.48
C GLY A 602 30.41 1.25 -18.00
N ILE A 603 31.06 2.28 -17.44
CA ILE A 603 30.98 3.69 -17.88
C ILE A 603 31.31 3.92 -19.37
N ASN A 604 31.97 2.97 -20.03
CA ASN A 604 32.28 3.06 -21.46
C ASN A 604 31.20 2.49 -22.38
N TYR A 605 30.14 1.91 -21.80
CA TYR A 605 29.11 1.16 -22.52
C TYR A 605 27.68 1.62 -22.17
N VAL A 606 27.56 2.76 -21.48
CA VAL A 606 26.28 3.35 -21.05
C VAL A 606 26.31 4.86 -21.26
N ASP A 607 25.14 5.43 -21.51
CA ASP A 607 24.91 6.86 -21.71
C ASP A 607 24.22 7.50 -20.49
N GLY A 608 23.81 6.68 -19.52
CA GLY A 608 23.10 7.13 -18.34
C GLY A 608 23.07 6.12 -17.20
N VAL A 609 22.22 6.43 -16.22
CA VAL A 609 21.90 5.57 -15.07
C VAL A 609 20.38 5.47 -14.90
N SER A 610 19.93 4.30 -14.49
CA SER A 610 18.53 4.02 -14.16
C SER A 610 18.39 3.75 -12.67
N TYR A 611 17.34 4.27 -12.01
CA TYR A 611 17.09 4.07 -10.59
C TYR A 611 15.58 4.07 -10.28
N HIS A 612 15.15 3.24 -9.34
CA HIS A 612 13.75 3.10 -8.93
C HIS A 612 13.54 3.73 -7.53
N PRO A 613 13.34 5.07 -7.42
CA PRO A 613 13.21 5.77 -6.15
C PRO A 613 11.83 5.57 -5.50
N TYR A 614 11.42 4.32 -5.27
CA TYR A 614 10.19 4.02 -4.52
C TYR A 614 10.23 4.72 -3.15
N THR A 615 9.21 5.52 -2.87
CA THR A 615 9.12 6.30 -1.64
C THR A 615 7.69 6.46 -1.15
N ALA A 616 7.51 6.42 0.17
CA ALA A 616 6.24 6.77 0.80
C ALA A 616 6.04 8.29 0.81
N ASN A 617 7.10 9.09 0.93
CA ASN A 617 7.01 10.53 1.10
C ASN A 617 8.02 11.23 0.16
N PRO A 618 7.58 11.64 -1.05
CA PRO A 618 8.45 12.31 -2.02
C PRO A 618 9.11 13.59 -1.49
N ILE A 619 8.36 14.43 -0.76
CA ILE A 619 8.88 15.70 -0.20
C ILE A 619 9.88 15.41 0.91
N GLY A 620 9.54 14.51 1.84
CA GLY A 620 10.43 14.11 2.94
C GLY A 620 11.73 13.51 2.42
N THR A 621 11.65 12.64 1.41
CA THR A 621 12.82 12.02 0.76
C THR A 621 13.68 13.09 0.08
N TYR A 622 13.08 14.01 -0.67
CA TYR A 622 13.80 15.11 -1.32
C TYR A 622 14.54 16.01 -0.31
N LEU A 623 13.93 16.31 0.84
CA LEU A 623 14.50 17.22 1.84
C LEU A 623 15.52 16.56 2.77
N TRP A 624 15.30 15.31 3.17
CA TRP A 624 16.01 14.71 4.32
C TRP A 624 16.81 13.44 3.98
N GLU A 625 16.43 12.70 2.95
CA GLU A 625 17.00 11.37 2.62
C GLU A 625 17.16 11.19 1.10
N SER A 626 17.67 12.21 0.40
CA SER A 626 17.71 12.18 -1.07
C SER A 626 18.69 11.11 -1.59
N ASN A 627 18.13 9.94 -1.91
CA ASN A 627 18.84 8.89 -2.63
C ASN A 627 19.34 9.37 -3.99
N THR A 628 18.61 10.28 -4.63
CA THR A 628 19.05 10.93 -5.87
C THR A 628 20.30 11.78 -5.67
N ALA A 629 20.45 12.48 -4.54
CA ALA A 629 21.69 13.19 -4.23
C ALA A 629 22.87 12.21 -4.04
N ARG A 630 22.62 11.02 -3.48
CA ARG A 630 23.64 9.95 -3.41
C ARG A 630 24.02 9.43 -4.80
N LEU A 631 23.03 9.21 -5.68
CA LEU A 631 23.26 8.80 -7.06
C LEU A 631 24.01 9.88 -7.86
N LYS A 632 23.70 11.17 -7.65
CA LYS A 632 24.43 12.29 -8.26
C LYS A 632 25.91 12.27 -7.90
N LYS A 633 26.25 12.03 -6.63
CA LYS A 633 27.66 11.88 -6.21
C LYS A 633 28.38 10.73 -6.90
N VAL A 634 27.66 9.70 -7.35
CA VAL A 634 28.25 8.62 -8.16
C VAL A 634 28.49 9.11 -9.58
N THR A 635 27.51 9.78 -10.21
CA THR A 635 27.66 10.30 -11.58
C THR A 635 28.68 11.43 -11.69
N GLU A 636 28.81 12.28 -10.66
CA GLU A 636 29.77 13.40 -10.59
C GLU A 636 31.24 12.94 -10.56
N GLN A 637 31.51 11.66 -10.27
CA GLN A 637 32.86 11.08 -10.39
C GLN A 637 33.30 10.93 -11.86
N TYR A 638 32.37 11.09 -12.81
CA TYR A 638 32.61 10.96 -14.25
C TYR A 638 32.11 12.20 -15.01
N PRO A 639 32.65 13.40 -14.72
CA PRO A 639 32.12 14.67 -15.23
C PRO A 639 32.17 14.79 -16.77
N ASP A 640 33.09 14.07 -17.43
CA ASP A 640 33.24 14.11 -18.89
C ASP A 640 32.19 13.26 -19.64
N LYS A 641 31.38 12.46 -18.93
CA LYS A 641 30.46 11.47 -19.53
C LYS A 641 29.01 11.95 -19.68
N ASN A 642 28.63 13.11 -19.12
CA ASN A 642 27.28 13.70 -19.22
C ASN A 642 26.12 12.68 -19.08
N LEU A 643 26.18 11.83 -18.06
CA LEU A 643 25.24 10.72 -17.88
C LEU A 643 23.81 11.20 -17.68
N VAL A 644 22.87 10.66 -18.47
CA VAL A 644 21.43 10.91 -18.26
C VAL A 644 20.91 10.12 -17.05
N MET A 645 19.94 10.66 -16.32
CA MET A 645 19.30 9.97 -15.20
C MET A 645 17.85 9.64 -15.54
N TRP A 646 17.49 8.36 -15.51
CA TRP A 646 16.13 7.88 -15.74
C TRP A 646 15.55 7.23 -14.50
N ASN A 647 14.29 7.54 -14.19
CA ASN A 647 13.46 6.74 -13.32
C ASN A 647 12.59 5.85 -14.22
N THR A 648 13.03 4.61 -14.42
CA THR A 648 12.37 3.65 -15.30
C THR A 648 11.29 2.83 -14.59
N GLU A 649 11.12 3.01 -13.28
CA GLU A 649 10.08 2.33 -12.52
C GLU A 649 9.84 2.99 -11.15
N CYS A 650 8.64 3.54 -10.97
CA CYS A 650 8.19 4.01 -9.67
C CYS A 650 6.65 4.09 -9.64
N THR A 651 6.06 3.99 -8.45
CA THR A 651 4.64 4.26 -8.27
C THR A 651 4.32 4.60 -6.82
N VAL A 652 3.22 5.31 -6.60
CA VAL A 652 2.51 5.36 -5.33
C VAL A 652 1.29 4.44 -5.41
N GLY A 653 1.14 3.56 -4.42
CA GLY A 653 0.04 2.62 -4.36
C GLY A 653 -1.26 3.28 -3.87
N GLN A 654 -2.39 2.78 -4.35
CA GLN A 654 -3.71 3.15 -3.87
C GLN A 654 -4.32 1.99 -3.09
N LEU A 655 -5.06 2.29 -2.03
CA LEU A 655 -5.93 1.35 -1.35
C LEU A 655 -6.99 0.82 -2.33
N PRO A 656 -7.47 -0.43 -2.12
CA PRO A 656 -8.56 -0.99 -2.91
C PRO A 656 -9.85 -0.19 -2.72
N ARG A 657 -10.86 -0.45 -3.55
CA ARG A 657 -12.20 0.13 -3.39
C ARG A 657 -13.08 -0.80 -2.55
N ILE A 658 -14.08 -0.21 -1.89
CA ILE A 658 -15.13 -0.94 -1.17
C ILE A 658 -16.43 -0.68 -1.91
N ASN A 659 -17.03 -1.69 -2.54
CA ASN A 659 -18.25 -1.53 -3.33
C ASN A 659 -18.12 -0.42 -4.40
N GLY A 660 -16.95 -0.35 -5.05
CA GLY A 660 -16.63 0.69 -6.02
C GLY A 660 -16.24 2.05 -5.41
N ARG A 661 -16.60 2.41 -4.17
CA ARG A 661 -16.12 3.67 -3.60
C ARG A 661 -14.66 3.55 -3.13
N PRO A 662 -13.83 4.60 -3.23
CA PRO A 662 -12.49 4.63 -2.64
C PRO A 662 -12.52 4.28 -1.14
N MET A 663 -11.60 3.44 -0.71
CA MET A 663 -11.39 3.15 0.71
C MET A 663 -10.77 4.37 1.40
N THR A 664 -11.37 4.77 2.52
CA THR A 664 -10.85 5.84 3.37
C THR A 664 -9.79 5.30 4.33
N ARG A 665 -9.03 6.20 4.99
CA ARG A 665 -8.11 5.79 6.07
C ARG A 665 -8.84 5.07 7.20
N SER A 666 -10.04 5.56 7.57
CA SER A 666 -10.87 4.94 8.61
C SER A 666 -11.27 3.51 8.25
N ASP A 667 -11.59 3.27 6.98
CA ASP A 667 -11.89 1.93 6.49
C ASP A 667 -10.67 1.00 6.61
N GLY A 668 -9.47 1.48 6.22
CA GLY A 668 -8.22 0.73 6.34
C GLY A 668 -7.90 0.33 7.79
N PHE A 669 -8.11 1.24 8.75
CA PHE A 669 -7.96 0.93 10.18
C PHE A 669 -9.01 -0.05 10.69
N ALA A 670 -10.27 0.11 10.26
CA ALA A 670 -11.34 -0.82 10.60
C ALA A 670 -11.06 -2.24 10.05
N ALA A 671 -10.36 -2.32 8.92
CA ALA A 671 -9.84 -3.55 8.31
C ALA A 671 -8.52 -4.04 8.93
N ARG A 672 -8.02 -3.40 10.00
CA ARG A 672 -6.79 -3.75 10.74
C ARG A 672 -5.52 -3.73 9.88
N PHE A 673 -5.48 -2.92 8.83
CA PHE A 673 -4.21 -2.67 8.17
C PHE A 673 -3.24 -2.01 9.14
N LYS A 674 -2.03 -2.57 9.24
CA LYS A 674 -0.93 -1.89 9.91
C LYS A 674 -0.73 -0.54 9.23
N SER A 675 -0.41 0.49 10.00
CA SER A 675 -0.04 1.79 9.44
C SER A 675 1.36 2.15 9.88
N SER A 676 1.95 3.06 9.14
CA SER A 676 3.30 3.53 9.32
C SER A 676 3.36 5.02 9.00
N ASN A 677 4.42 5.71 9.41
CA ASN A 677 4.52 7.16 9.25
C ASN A 677 5.92 7.56 8.77
N SER A 678 6.00 8.23 7.62
CA SER A 678 7.25 8.77 7.06
C SER A 678 7.20 10.29 7.05
N TYR A 679 8.04 10.95 7.86
CA TYR A 679 8.12 12.42 7.98
C TYR A 679 6.77 13.12 8.18
N GLY A 680 5.90 12.56 9.02
CA GLY A 680 4.56 13.08 9.31
C GLY A 680 3.47 12.57 8.37
N LEU A 681 3.82 11.92 7.25
CA LEU A 681 2.86 11.35 6.32
C LEU A 681 2.56 9.89 6.69
N GLN A 682 1.32 9.63 7.15
CA GLN A 682 0.87 8.29 7.49
C GLN A 682 0.47 7.51 6.23
N PHE A 683 0.80 6.23 6.16
CA PHE A 683 0.48 5.36 5.03
C PHE A 683 0.33 3.90 5.47
N PHE A 684 -0.12 3.04 4.57
CA PHE A 684 -0.22 1.61 4.81
C PHE A 684 0.94 0.87 4.13
N PRO A 685 1.80 0.16 4.88
CA PRO A 685 2.97 -0.52 4.36
C PRO A 685 2.55 -1.80 3.62
N PHE A 686 2.68 -1.75 2.30
CA PHE A 686 2.61 -2.87 1.37
C PHE A 686 3.90 -2.89 0.55
N PHE A 687 4.05 -3.80 -0.43
CA PHE A 687 5.19 -3.78 -1.37
C PHE A 687 5.52 -2.39 -1.92
N VAL A 688 4.47 -1.60 -2.22
CA VAL A 688 4.56 -0.17 -2.47
C VAL A 688 3.69 0.54 -1.43
N PRO A 689 4.12 1.65 -0.82
CA PRO A 689 3.29 2.45 0.09
C PRO A 689 1.90 2.74 -0.48
N ARG A 690 0.85 2.46 0.30
CA ARG A 690 -0.55 2.62 -0.11
C ARG A 690 -1.22 3.78 0.64
N TYR A 691 -2.07 4.49 -0.08
CA TYR A 691 -2.83 5.64 0.39
C TYR A 691 -4.29 5.57 -0.07
N PRO A 692 -5.22 6.30 0.57
CA PRO A 692 -6.51 6.61 -0.06
C PRO A 692 -6.29 7.09 -1.50
N GLU A 693 -7.25 6.77 -2.37
CA GLU A 693 -7.03 6.83 -3.81
C GLU A 693 -6.63 8.22 -4.33
N ASP A 694 -7.22 9.28 -3.78
CA ASP A 694 -6.94 10.68 -4.12
C ASP A 694 -5.60 11.18 -3.56
N GLU A 695 -5.25 10.79 -2.33
CA GLU A 695 -3.95 11.07 -1.74
C GLU A 695 -2.81 10.37 -2.50
N GLY A 696 -3.02 9.12 -2.92
CA GLY A 696 -2.07 8.37 -3.72
C GLY A 696 -1.83 9.02 -5.09
N ALA A 697 -2.88 9.57 -5.72
CA ALA A 697 -2.76 10.34 -6.96
C ALA A 697 -1.95 11.63 -6.77
N ALA A 698 -2.18 12.35 -5.66
CA ALA A 698 -1.44 13.55 -5.32
C ALA A 698 0.05 13.27 -5.08
N LEU A 699 0.36 12.24 -4.29
CA LEU A 699 1.73 11.83 -4.01
C LEU A 699 2.45 11.28 -5.26
N GLN A 700 1.73 10.67 -6.19
CA GLN A 700 2.28 10.30 -7.50
C GLN A 700 2.73 11.55 -8.28
N CYS A 701 1.92 12.62 -8.28
CA CYS A 701 2.29 13.90 -8.88
C CYS A 701 3.51 14.53 -8.18
N HIS A 702 3.58 14.43 -6.84
CA HIS A 702 4.75 14.89 -6.09
C HIS A 702 6.02 14.16 -6.50
N GLY A 703 5.98 12.82 -6.55
CA GLY A 703 7.11 11.98 -6.96
C GLY A 703 7.65 12.38 -8.33
N ILE A 704 6.75 12.54 -9.32
CA ILE A 704 7.09 13.01 -10.66
C ILE A 704 7.82 14.37 -10.60
N LEU A 705 7.20 15.37 -9.96
CA LEU A 705 7.76 16.73 -9.93
C LEU A 705 9.09 16.80 -9.16
N MET A 706 9.25 16.02 -8.08
CA MET A 706 10.49 15.95 -7.31
C MET A 706 11.62 15.29 -8.10
N ASP A 707 11.34 14.23 -8.85
CA ASP A 707 12.36 13.57 -9.67
C ASP A 707 12.83 14.46 -10.81
N LEU A 708 11.89 15.09 -11.53
CA LEU A 708 12.23 16.05 -12.58
C LEU A 708 13.05 17.22 -12.02
N LEU A 709 12.68 17.77 -10.85
CA LEU A 709 13.43 18.81 -10.16
C LEU A 709 14.86 18.36 -9.81
N GLN A 710 15.03 17.09 -9.45
CA GLN A 710 16.34 16.52 -9.14
C GLN A 710 17.15 16.16 -10.39
N GLY A 711 16.60 16.32 -11.60
CA GLY A 711 17.33 16.19 -12.85
C GLY A 711 17.07 14.89 -13.62
N TYR A 712 16.13 14.05 -13.16
CA TYR A 712 15.66 12.93 -13.97
C TYR A 712 15.04 13.45 -15.27
N LYS A 713 15.34 12.78 -16.40
CA LYS A 713 14.78 13.10 -17.72
C LYS A 713 13.55 12.28 -18.07
N LEU A 714 13.30 11.23 -17.30
CA LEU A 714 12.22 10.29 -17.52
C LEU A 714 11.68 9.82 -16.16
N TYR A 715 10.36 9.75 -16.03
CA TYR A 715 9.68 9.12 -14.91
C TYR A 715 8.66 8.10 -15.45
N THR A 716 8.85 6.84 -15.07
CA THR A 716 7.99 5.74 -15.54
C THR A 716 7.10 5.26 -14.43
N ILE A 717 5.78 5.35 -14.67
CA ILE A 717 4.77 4.87 -13.74
C ILE A 717 4.59 3.36 -13.95
N HIS A 718 4.90 2.59 -12.91
CA HIS A 718 4.88 1.12 -12.95
C HIS A 718 3.48 0.51 -12.84
N THR A 719 2.53 1.18 -12.18
CA THR A 719 1.16 0.64 -12.06
C THR A 719 0.23 1.29 -13.06
N THR A 720 -0.72 0.50 -13.58
CA THR A 720 -1.79 1.05 -14.40
C THR A 720 -2.51 2.15 -13.62
N PRO A 721 -2.94 3.22 -14.29
CA PRO A 721 -3.68 4.30 -13.64
C PRO A 721 -5.17 3.96 -13.43
N ASN A 722 -5.52 2.67 -13.43
CA ASN A 722 -6.84 2.16 -13.08
C ASN A 722 -6.77 1.46 -11.72
N ASN A 723 -7.88 1.47 -10.98
CA ASN A 723 -8.00 0.75 -9.73
C ASN A 723 -9.08 -0.33 -9.93
N GLU A 724 -8.72 -1.62 -9.78
CA GLU A 724 -9.63 -2.76 -10.03
C GLU A 724 -10.26 -2.73 -11.45
N GLY A 725 -9.49 -2.26 -12.44
CA GLY A 725 -9.94 -2.15 -13.83
C GLY A 725 -10.89 -0.97 -14.12
N GLN A 726 -11.17 -0.11 -13.13
CA GLN A 726 -12.02 1.07 -13.28
C GLN A 726 -11.18 2.37 -13.33
N PRO A 727 -11.70 3.44 -13.97
CA PRO A 727 -11.06 4.75 -13.92
C PRO A 727 -10.76 5.21 -12.50
N SER A 728 -9.57 5.81 -12.28
CA SER A 728 -9.09 6.19 -10.93
C SER A 728 -8.63 7.64 -10.84
N TYR A 729 -8.50 8.16 -9.61
CA TYR A 729 -8.00 9.51 -9.38
C TYR A 729 -6.57 9.70 -9.91
N LYS A 730 -5.78 8.63 -9.97
CA LYS A 730 -4.43 8.64 -10.55
C LYS A 730 -4.50 8.86 -12.06
N GLY A 731 -5.41 8.19 -12.77
CA GLY A 731 -5.59 8.40 -14.21
C GLY A 731 -5.97 9.83 -14.57
N LEU A 732 -6.88 10.44 -13.80
CA LEU A 732 -7.23 11.86 -13.97
C LEU A 732 -6.03 12.77 -13.72
N ALA A 733 -5.38 12.60 -12.57
CA ALA A 733 -4.26 13.44 -12.17
C ALA A 733 -3.08 13.37 -13.13
N ILE A 734 -2.74 12.16 -13.60
CA ILE A 734 -1.66 11.97 -14.57
C ILE A 734 -2.03 12.52 -15.94
N THR A 735 -3.28 12.37 -16.41
CA THR A 735 -3.71 13.00 -17.66
C THR A 735 -3.52 14.53 -17.60
N ALA A 736 -3.98 15.15 -16.50
CA ALA A 736 -3.88 16.59 -16.31
C ALA A 736 -2.43 17.07 -16.22
N LEU A 737 -1.60 16.42 -15.39
CA LEU A 737 -0.18 16.76 -15.24
C LEU A 737 0.61 16.54 -16.55
N ALA A 738 0.42 15.38 -17.19
CA ALA A 738 1.13 15.04 -18.42
C ALA A 738 0.76 15.98 -19.58
N GLY A 739 -0.54 16.13 -19.85
CA GLY A 739 -1.03 16.85 -21.02
C GLY A 739 -0.99 18.37 -20.88
N GLN A 740 -1.35 18.91 -19.71
CA GLN A 740 -1.53 20.36 -19.53
C GLN A 740 -0.28 21.05 -18.99
N VAL A 741 0.57 20.34 -18.25
CA VAL A 741 1.69 20.96 -17.51
C VAL A 741 3.05 20.50 -18.02
N LEU A 742 3.24 19.20 -18.24
CA LEU A 742 4.56 18.63 -18.58
C LEU A 742 4.79 18.42 -20.08
N ASN A 743 3.74 18.46 -20.90
CA ASN A 743 3.81 18.11 -22.32
C ASN A 743 4.84 18.92 -23.12
N LYS A 744 5.07 20.18 -22.75
CA LYS A 744 6.05 21.08 -23.37
C LYS A 744 7.18 21.48 -22.40
N GLN A 745 7.40 20.70 -21.34
CA GLN A 745 8.36 21.06 -20.29
C GLN A 745 9.78 21.17 -20.84
N LYS A 746 10.41 22.35 -20.65
CA LYS A 746 11.78 22.63 -21.08
C LYS A 746 12.74 22.76 -19.90
N GLN A 747 12.32 23.49 -18.87
CA GLN A 747 13.09 23.69 -17.64
C GLN A 747 12.19 23.54 -16.42
N ILE A 748 12.76 23.06 -15.32
CA ILE A 748 12.09 22.93 -14.04
C ILE A 748 13.01 23.47 -12.95
N SER A 749 12.45 24.20 -12.00
CA SER A 749 13.19 24.75 -10.87
C SER A 749 12.28 24.88 -9.66
N ARG A 750 12.86 25.10 -8.48
CA ARG A 750 12.13 25.33 -7.24
C ARG A 750 12.21 26.80 -6.89
N LEU A 751 11.06 27.41 -6.62
CA LEU A 751 10.99 28.70 -5.92
C LEU A 751 11.17 28.41 -4.41
N PRO A 752 12.21 28.97 -3.75
CA PRO A 752 12.43 28.76 -2.32
C PRO A 752 11.26 29.30 -1.48
N MET A 753 10.73 28.46 -0.60
CA MET A 753 9.61 28.79 0.27
C MET A 753 10.06 28.93 1.73
N SER A 754 9.35 29.77 2.48
CA SER A 754 9.52 30.04 3.90
C SER A 754 9.33 28.80 4.79
N ILE A 755 8.47 27.88 4.35
CA ILE A 755 8.22 26.58 4.97
C ILE A 755 8.80 25.50 4.05
N ALA A 756 9.74 24.70 4.55
CA ALA A 756 10.48 23.76 3.72
C ALA A 756 9.59 22.72 3.01
N GLN A 757 8.47 22.34 3.64
CA GLN A 757 7.50 21.36 3.12
C GLN A 757 6.54 21.96 2.08
N ASN A 758 6.45 23.30 2.00
CA ASN A 758 5.71 23.96 0.93
C ASN A 758 6.58 23.94 -0.34
N MET A 759 6.04 23.35 -1.39
CA MET A 759 6.70 23.21 -2.67
C MET A 759 6.05 24.15 -3.68
N CYS A 760 6.87 24.98 -4.32
CA CYS A 760 6.50 25.75 -5.49
C CYS A 760 7.49 25.40 -6.60
N ILE A 761 7.02 24.64 -7.59
CA ILE A 761 7.81 24.14 -8.70
C ILE A 761 7.50 24.98 -9.94
N MET A 762 8.50 25.69 -10.43
CA MET A 762 8.41 26.57 -11.60
C MET A 762 8.80 25.77 -12.84
N ILE A 763 7.83 25.54 -13.71
CA ILE A 763 7.94 24.70 -14.90
C ILE A 763 7.86 25.62 -16.11
N LYS A 764 8.99 25.83 -16.79
CA LYS A 764 9.07 26.65 -17.99
C LYS A 764 8.90 25.77 -19.21
N ASP A 765 8.01 26.15 -20.11
CA ASP A 765 7.71 25.41 -21.33
C ASP A 765 8.56 25.86 -22.53
N THR A 766 8.36 25.21 -23.67
CA THR A 766 9.05 25.54 -24.93
C THR A 766 8.58 26.85 -25.56
N ASP A 767 7.44 27.39 -25.14
CA ASP A 767 6.90 28.69 -25.56
C ASP A 767 7.36 29.83 -24.61
N ASP A 768 8.33 29.55 -23.72
CA ASP A 768 8.87 30.41 -22.67
C ASP A 768 7.86 30.89 -21.61
N LYS A 769 6.69 30.25 -21.53
CA LYS A 769 5.70 30.45 -20.47
C LYS A 769 6.06 29.62 -19.24
N THR A 770 5.65 30.09 -18.07
CA THR A 770 5.95 29.41 -16.80
C THR A 770 4.68 29.03 -16.07
N THR A 771 4.60 27.78 -15.62
CA THR A 771 3.56 27.26 -14.75
C THR A 771 4.12 27.03 -13.36
N ALA A 772 3.47 27.55 -12.33
CA ALA A 772 3.77 27.23 -10.94
C ALA A 772 2.91 26.05 -10.48
N ALA A 773 3.52 24.94 -10.09
CA ALA A 773 2.85 23.83 -9.41
C ALA A 773 3.09 23.95 -7.90
N LEU A 774 2.01 24.03 -7.12
CA LEU A 774 2.06 24.27 -5.67
C LEU A 774 1.39 23.15 -4.89
N PHE A 775 2.06 22.67 -3.85
CA PHE A 775 1.58 21.61 -2.96
C PHE A 775 2.39 21.58 -1.66
N SER A 776 1.87 20.89 -0.64
CA SER A 776 2.53 20.74 0.66
C SER A 776 2.09 19.44 1.34
N LEU A 777 2.91 18.93 2.27
CA LEU A 777 2.52 17.79 3.11
C LEU A 777 1.40 18.13 4.09
N ASN A 778 1.33 19.39 4.52
CA ASN A 778 0.35 19.90 5.47
C ASN A 778 -0.45 21.02 4.82
N GLU A 779 -1.67 21.26 5.31
CA GLU A 779 -2.43 22.44 4.90
C GLU A 779 -1.65 23.71 5.22
N SER A 780 -1.50 24.58 4.23
CA SER A 780 -0.79 25.84 4.34
C SER A 780 -1.46 26.92 3.50
N THR A 781 -1.09 28.17 3.74
CA THR A 781 -1.49 29.31 2.90
C THR A 781 -0.24 30.02 2.45
N VAL A 782 -0.10 30.21 1.14
CA VAL A 782 1.04 30.88 0.52
C VAL A 782 0.58 32.15 -0.17
N ASN A 783 1.45 33.17 -0.16
CA ASN A 783 1.17 34.46 -0.77
C ASN A 783 2.26 34.78 -1.79
N PHE A 784 1.89 35.32 -2.93
CA PHE A 784 2.84 35.69 -3.98
C PHE A 784 2.59 37.09 -4.50
N GLN A 785 3.70 37.82 -4.72
CA GLN A 785 3.67 39.10 -5.38
C GLN A 785 3.66 38.88 -6.89
N VAL A 786 2.68 39.49 -7.55
CA VAL A 786 2.45 39.49 -8.99
C VAL A 786 1.94 40.87 -9.44
N GLN A 787 1.53 40.99 -10.71
CA GLN A 787 0.95 42.23 -11.24
C GLN A 787 -0.43 42.50 -10.60
N PRO A 788 -0.69 43.73 -10.11
CA PRO A 788 -1.99 44.13 -9.58
C PRO A 788 -3.15 43.84 -10.53
N ASN A 789 -4.26 43.33 -9.98
CA ASN A 789 -5.51 43.06 -10.69
C ASN A 789 -5.38 42.12 -11.90
N LYS A 790 -4.24 41.41 -12.06
CA LYS A 790 -4.07 40.44 -13.13
C LYS A 790 -4.77 39.13 -12.76
N THR A 791 -5.55 38.62 -13.70
CA THR A 791 -6.17 37.29 -13.63
C THR A 791 -5.26 36.24 -14.24
N TYR A 792 -5.05 35.17 -13.50
CA TYR A 792 -4.27 34.00 -13.91
C TYR A 792 -5.21 32.81 -14.05
N ARG A 793 -4.97 31.99 -15.06
CA ARG A 793 -5.64 30.69 -15.21
C ARG A 793 -5.05 29.72 -14.19
N THR A 794 -5.93 28.93 -13.56
CA THR A 794 -5.54 27.88 -12.62
C THR A 794 -6.11 26.54 -13.03
N MET A 795 -5.56 25.46 -12.49
CA MET A 795 -6.11 24.11 -12.62
C MET A 795 -5.89 23.34 -11.32
N ASP A 796 -6.89 22.56 -10.89
CA ASP A 796 -6.72 21.61 -9.81
C ASP A 796 -5.95 20.35 -10.26
N MET A 797 -5.70 19.42 -9.35
CA MET A 797 -5.01 18.17 -9.66
C MET A 797 -5.76 17.32 -10.71
N LEU A 798 -7.09 17.39 -10.79
CA LEU A 798 -7.90 16.52 -11.64
C LEU A 798 -8.07 17.05 -13.07
N GLY A 799 -7.69 18.31 -13.31
CA GLY A 799 -7.80 18.95 -14.62
C GLY A 799 -8.92 19.97 -14.73
N ASN A 800 -9.58 20.35 -13.63
CA ASN A 800 -10.61 21.39 -13.64
C ASN A 800 -9.96 22.78 -13.70
N PHE A 801 -10.24 23.52 -14.76
CA PHE A 801 -9.74 24.88 -14.93
C PHE A 801 -10.57 25.90 -14.17
N SER A 802 -9.88 26.90 -13.60
CA SER A 802 -10.49 28.06 -12.95
C SER A 802 -9.62 29.29 -13.18
N GLN A 803 -9.87 30.36 -12.43
CA GLN A 803 -9.12 31.61 -12.47
C GLN A 803 -8.89 32.15 -11.06
N ILE A 804 -7.77 32.84 -10.87
CA ILE A 804 -7.49 33.62 -9.67
C ILE A 804 -7.06 35.03 -10.07
N THR A 805 -7.57 36.05 -9.38
CA THR A 805 -7.23 37.45 -9.64
C THR A 805 -6.42 37.99 -8.47
N ALA A 806 -5.27 38.58 -8.77
CA ALA A 806 -4.46 39.27 -7.77
C ALA A 806 -5.22 40.51 -7.25
N ASN A 807 -5.05 40.84 -5.97
CA ASN A 807 -5.68 42.05 -5.43
C ASN A 807 -5.07 43.34 -5.99
N ASN A 808 -5.57 44.50 -5.51
CA ASN A 808 -5.07 45.82 -5.91
C ASN A 808 -3.57 46.03 -5.59
N GLY A 809 -3.03 45.31 -4.62
CA GLY A 809 -1.60 45.31 -4.27
C GLY A 809 -0.77 44.30 -5.06
N GLY A 810 -1.39 43.52 -5.97
CA GLY A 810 -0.71 42.47 -6.71
C GLY A 810 -0.42 41.21 -5.88
N LEU A 811 -1.21 40.95 -4.83
CA LEU A 811 -1.06 39.75 -4.01
C LEU A 811 -2.02 38.64 -4.48
N ILE A 812 -1.49 37.44 -4.66
CA ILE A 812 -2.27 36.20 -4.77
C ILE A 812 -2.10 35.42 -3.47
N THR A 813 -3.21 35.06 -2.83
CA THR A 813 -3.25 34.20 -1.64
C THR A 813 -3.92 32.88 -1.99
N LEU A 814 -3.25 31.76 -1.73
CA LEU A 814 -3.72 30.43 -2.12
C LEU A 814 -3.59 29.43 -0.97
N PRO A 815 -4.66 28.69 -0.64
CA PRO A 815 -4.53 27.49 0.17
C PRO A 815 -3.81 26.42 -0.64
N ILE A 816 -2.85 25.75 -0.02
CA ILE A 816 -2.16 24.59 -0.60
C ILE A 816 -2.20 23.44 0.42
N GLY A 817 -2.13 22.23 -0.10
CA GLY A 817 -2.08 21.01 0.71
C GLY A 817 -1.56 19.87 -0.14
N LEU A 818 -1.97 18.64 0.18
CA LEU A 818 -1.47 17.47 -0.52
C LEU A 818 -1.79 17.48 -2.01
N LYS A 819 -2.98 17.97 -2.41
CA LYS A 819 -3.41 18.01 -3.81
C LYS A 819 -2.74 19.20 -4.53
N PRO A 820 -1.97 18.96 -5.61
CA PRO A 820 -1.36 20.04 -6.37
C PRO A 820 -2.37 21.01 -6.98
N VAL A 821 -2.00 22.28 -6.99
CA VAL A 821 -2.67 23.36 -7.72
C VAL A 821 -1.68 23.95 -8.72
N TYR A 822 -2.15 24.22 -9.93
CA TYR A 822 -1.34 24.79 -11.01
C TYR A 822 -1.80 26.20 -11.32
N ILE A 823 -0.86 27.15 -11.46
CA ILE A 823 -1.09 28.51 -11.93
C ILE A 823 -0.30 28.70 -13.22
N PHE A 824 -0.96 29.03 -14.31
CA PHE A 824 -0.35 29.16 -15.64
C PHE A 824 0.08 30.60 -15.91
N ASP A 825 1.08 30.76 -16.77
CA ASP A 825 1.59 32.05 -17.25
C ASP A 825 2.03 33.00 -16.10
N VAL A 826 2.65 32.43 -15.06
CA VAL A 826 3.21 33.19 -13.94
C VAL A 826 4.50 33.91 -14.35
N PRO A 827 4.78 35.10 -13.78
CA PRO A 827 6.02 35.81 -14.05
C PRO A 827 7.25 35.07 -13.49
N SER A 828 8.38 35.16 -14.17
CA SER A 828 9.65 34.55 -13.72
C SER A 828 10.17 35.12 -12.39
N GLU A 829 9.80 36.37 -12.10
CA GLU A 829 10.16 37.13 -10.91
C GLU A 829 9.17 36.96 -9.75
N MET A 830 8.18 36.07 -9.89
CA MET A 830 7.27 35.67 -8.80
C MET A 830 8.09 35.30 -7.56
N LYS A 831 7.69 35.83 -6.40
CA LYS A 831 8.32 35.56 -5.11
C LYS A 831 7.26 35.37 -4.06
N GLU A 832 7.55 34.49 -3.11
CA GLU A 832 6.73 34.36 -1.92
C GLU A 832 6.79 35.66 -1.11
N VAL A 833 5.61 36.15 -0.72
CA VAL A 833 5.46 37.23 0.25
C VAL A 833 5.21 36.58 1.60
N VAL A 834 6.17 36.72 2.51
CA VAL A 834 6.13 36.03 3.80
C VAL A 834 5.68 37.01 4.87
N PRO A 835 4.47 36.86 5.47
CA PRO A 835 4.01 37.73 6.55
C PRO A 835 4.80 37.56 7.86
N LEU A 836 5.60 36.49 7.97
CA LEU A 836 6.27 36.08 9.18
C LEU A 836 7.71 35.63 8.87
N LEU A 837 8.70 36.14 9.60
CA LEU A 837 10.09 35.74 9.49
C LEU A 837 10.65 35.40 10.86
N VAL A 838 11.50 34.38 10.95
CA VAL A 838 12.23 34.02 12.17
C VAL A 838 13.72 34.08 11.86
N GLN A 839 14.48 34.78 12.69
CA GLN A 839 15.93 34.90 12.58
C GLN A 839 16.56 34.50 13.91
N ALA A 840 17.54 33.61 13.87
CA ALA A 840 18.28 33.20 15.05
C ALA A 840 19.77 32.96 14.71
N PRO A 841 20.66 32.98 15.71
CA PRO A 841 22.04 32.55 15.56
C PRO A 841 22.14 31.16 14.90
N LYS A 842 23.09 31.00 13.97
CA LYS A 842 23.30 29.74 13.26
C LYS A 842 23.85 28.61 14.14
N VAL A 843 24.35 28.93 15.34
CA VAL A 843 24.92 27.99 16.30
C VAL A 843 24.35 28.31 17.68
N LEU A 844 23.93 27.28 18.41
CA LEU A 844 23.51 27.38 19.81
C LEU A 844 24.72 27.78 20.67
N PRO A 845 24.66 28.89 21.43
CA PRO A 845 25.74 29.25 22.33
C PRO A 845 25.88 28.27 23.51
N GLU A 846 27.08 28.14 24.08
CA GLU A 846 27.39 27.22 25.20
C GLU A 846 26.56 27.50 26.47
N ASN A 847 26.09 28.75 26.65
CA ASN A 847 25.18 29.12 27.74
C ASN A 847 23.75 28.59 27.57
N ARG A 848 23.50 27.77 26.54
CA ARG A 848 22.23 27.09 26.23
C ARG A 848 21.08 28.03 25.84
N LEU A 849 21.36 29.33 25.63
CA LEU A 849 20.36 30.34 25.29
C LEU A 849 20.54 30.83 23.86
N LEU A 850 19.56 30.55 23.02
CA LEU A 850 19.48 31.03 21.64
C LEU A 850 18.43 32.15 21.55
N ALA A 851 18.91 33.38 21.49
CA ALA A 851 18.08 34.58 21.35
C ALA A 851 17.96 34.96 19.87
N GLY A 852 16.72 35.06 19.39
CA GLY A 852 16.37 35.40 18.01
C GLY A 852 15.28 36.46 17.92
N LYS A 853 14.88 36.79 16.69
CA LYS A 853 13.84 37.76 16.37
C LYS A 853 12.75 37.11 15.50
N VAL A 854 11.50 37.46 15.77
CA VAL A 854 10.34 37.15 14.94
C VAL A 854 9.82 38.47 14.36
N THR A 855 9.83 38.60 13.05
CA THR A 855 9.31 39.78 12.36
C THR A 855 7.96 39.43 11.74
N VAL A 856 6.91 40.15 12.11
CA VAL A 856 5.59 40.03 11.49
C VAL A 856 5.35 41.27 10.65
N THR A 857 5.07 41.11 9.36
CA THR A 857 4.70 42.19 8.45
C THR A 857 3.31 41.91 7.92
N ASN A 858 2.46 42.93 7.82
CA ASN A 858 1.16 42.81 7.19
C ASN A 858 1.25 43.18 5.69
N PRO A 859 1.31 42.20 4.76
CA PRO A 859 1.32 42.48 3.33
C PRO A 859 -0.08 42.73 2.74
N PHE A 860 -1.14 42.59 3.54
CA PHE A 860 -2.51 42.67 3.08
C PHE A 860 -3.01 44.11 3.11
N ASP A 861 -4.06 44.39 2.33
CA ASP A 861 -4.79 45.66 2.32
C ASP A 861 -5.81 45.78 3.46
N THR A 862 -5.86 44.79 4.34
CA THR A 862 -6.72 44.72 5.53
C THR A 862 -5.89 44.51 6.80
N PRO A 863 -6.39 44.90 7.98
CA PRO A 863 -5.70 44.64 9.25
C PRO A 863 -5.42 43.15 9.49
N LEU A 864 -4.21 42.84 9.94
CA LEU A 864 -3.76 41.48 10.28
C LEU A 864 -3.80 41.29 11.79
N HIS A 865 -4.69 40.41 12.25
CA HIS A 865 -4.79 40.00 13.65
C HIS A 865 -4.42 38.52 13.78
N GLY A 866 -3.66 38.17 14.83
CA GLY A 866 -3.35 36.76 15.06
C GLY A 866 -2.56 36.46 16.33
N LYS A 867 -2.40 35.16 16.59
CA LYS A 867 -1.62 34.60 17.68
C LYS A 867 -0.36 33.91 17.14
N LEU A 868 0.79 34.25 17.70
CA LEU A 868 2.06 33.59 17.42
C LEU A 868 2.25 32.37 18.32
N ILE A 869 2.67 31.25 17.73
CA ILE A 869 2.92 29.98 18.42
C ILE A 869 4.26 29.42 17.96
N ALA A 870 5.25 29.39 18.85
CA ALA A 870 6.49 28.67 18.60
C ALA A 870 6.24 27.15 18.68
N LYS A 871 6.71 26.38 17.68
CA LYS A 871 6.61 24.93 17.71
C LYS A 871 7.61 24.36 18.73
N PRO A 872 7.19 23.39 19.56
CA PRO A 872 8.08 22.81 20.55
C PRO A 872 9.22 22.04 19.86
N ILE A 873 10.43 22.16 20.40
CA ILE A 873 11.57 21.29 20.11
C ILE A 873 11.83 20.48 21.38
N ARG A 874 11.83 19.14 21.28
CA ARG A 874 12.09 18.25 22.42
C ARG A 874 13.41 18.63 23.08
N GLY A 875 13.40 18.72 24.41
CA GLY A 875 14.57 19.13 25.20
C GLY A 875 14.83 20.64 25.20
N THR A 876 13.84 21.47 24.84
CA THR A 876 13.95 22.93 24.92
C THR A 876 12.71 23.56 25.55
N SER A 877 12.87 24.78 26.07
CA SER A 877 11.75 25.69 26.32
C SER A 877 11.88 26.90 25.40
N ILE A 878 10.78 27.30 24.76
CA ILE A 878 10.76 28.40 23.80
C ILE A 878 9.73 29.43 24.27
N SER A 879 10.14 30.69 24.31
CA SER A 879 9.32 31.82 24.73
C SER A 879 9.32 32.92 23.68
N LEU A 880 8.18 33.60 23.56
CA LEU A 880 8.01 34.80 22.73
C LEU A 880 7.74 35.99 23.65
N SER A 881 8.39 37.12 23.40
CA SER A 881 8.14 38.38 24.13
C SER A 881 6.67 38.82 24.08
N LYS A 882 5.98 38.48 22.99
CA LYS A 882 4.55 38.71 22.77
C LYS A 882 3.99 37.58 21.93
N SER A 883 2.77 37.13 22.23
CA SER A 883 2.10 36.04 21.50
C SER A 883 0.89 36.49 20.69
N LYS A 884 0.51 37.77 20.71
CA LYS A 884 -0.59 38.32 19.90
C LYS A 884 -0.11 39.52 19.09
N VAL A 885 -0.55 39.63 17.85
CA VAL A 885 -0.21 40.74 16.95
C VAL A 885 -1.47 41.34 16.33
N SER A 886 -1.42 42.64 16.06
CA SER A 886 -2.49 43.42 15.45
C SER A 886 -1.85 44.54 14.63
N LEU A 887 -1.80 44.35 13.31
CA LEU A 887 -1.04 45.21 12.41
C LEU A 887 -1.95 45.85 11.35
N ALA A 888 -1.86 47.17 11.19
CA ALA A 888 -2.46 47.86 10.05
C ALA A 888 -1.81 47.41 8.72
N PRO A 889 -2.47 47.58 7.56
CA PRO A 889 -1.86 47.33 6.26
C PRO A 889 -0.46 47.93 6.13
N GLY A 890 0.52 47.14 5.69
CA GLY A 890 1.92 47.54 5.53
C GLY A 890 2.74 47.69 6.83
N ALA A 891 2.13 47.56 8.01
CA ALA A 891 2.85 47.68 9.28
C ALA A 891 3.71 46.43 9.58
N THR A 892 4.81 46.65 10.29
CA THR A 892 5.74 45.60 10.74
C THR A 892 5.94 45.69 12.25
N GLU A 893 5.96 44.54 12.94
CA GLU A 893 6.31 44.40 14.35
C GLU A 893 7.42 43.36 14.51
N VAL A 894 8.40 43.63 15.38
CA VAL A 894 9.53 42.73 15.65
C VAL A 894 9.48 42.31 17.12
N LEU A 895 9.56 41.01 17.37
CA LEU A 895 9.41 40.39 18.68
C LEU A 895 10.63 39.51 18.99
N ASP A 896 10.98 39.39 20.26
CA ASP A 896 12.00 38.43 20.69
C ASP A 896 11.45 37.00 20.76
N VAL A 897 12.26 36.05 20.29
CA VAL A 897 12.10 34.61 20.54
C VAL A 897 13.34 34.10 21.28
N THR A 898 13.13 33.43 22.40
CA THR A 898 14.22 32.85 23.19
C THR A 898 14.00 31.36 23.33
N LEU A 899 14.97 30.57 22.88
CA LEU A 899 15.05 29.14 23.10
C LEU A 899 16.10 28.85 24.18
N LYS A 900 15.71 28.14 25.22
CA LYS A 900 16.60 27.56 26.22
C LYS A 900 16.70 26.05 26.01
N ALA A 901 17.91 25.56 25.74
CA ALA A 901 18.18 24.15 25.50
C ALA A 901 18.50 23.42 26.82
N GLU A 902 17.63 22.51 27.23
CA GLU A 902 17.86 21.58 28.34
C GLU A 902 18.62 20.34 27.83
N PHE A 903 18.26 19.84 26.65
CA PHE A 903 18.87 18.70 25.99
C PHE A 903 18.78 18.83 24.47
N LEU A 904 19.92 18.91 23.78
CA LEU A 904 20.00 18.85 22.31
C LEU A 904 21.24 18.06 21.90
N LYS A 905 21.11 17.20 20.88
CA LYS A 905 22.18 16.41 20.25
C LYS A 905 23.05 17.27 19.31
N ARG A 906 24.17 16.74 18.84
CA ARG A 906 25.10 17.43 17.91
C ARG A 906 24.61 17.40 16.46
N ARG A 907 23.71 18.33 16.11
CA ARG A 907 23.12 18.42 14.75
C ARG A 907 22.36 19.73 14.51
N PRO A 908 21.89 19.99 13.28
CA PRO A 908 20.95 21.07 12.98
C PRO A 908 19.56 20.84 13.58
N TYR A 909 18.92 21.92 14.04
CA TYR A 909 17.54 21.99 14.55
C TYR A 909 16.77 23.10 13.86
N LEU A 910 15.43 22.98 13.85
CA LEU A 910 14.52 23.90 13.18
C LEU A 910 13.67 24.66 14.21
N LEU A 911 13.98 25.94 14.43
CA LEU A 911 13.12 26.85 15.21
C LEU A 911 11.97 27.31 14.32
N SER A 912 10.73 26.91 14.65
CA SER A 912 9.53 27.27 13.87
C SER A 912 8.55 28.11 14.68
N VAL A 913 7.92 29.10 14.05
CA VAL A 913 6.85 29.92 14.62
C VAL A 913 5.70 30.01 13.63
N ASP A 914 4.48 29.77 14.10
CA ASP A 914 3.24 29.93 13.33
C ASP A 914 2.53 31.22 13.74
N LEU A 915 1.90 31.91 12.80
CA LEU A 915 0.87 32.92 13.01
C LEU A 915 -0.49 32.29 12.71
N GLN A 916 -1.36 32.24 13.71
CA GLN A 916 -2.72 31.72 13.61
C GLN A 916 -3.75 32.85 13.68
N ASN A 917 -4.83 32.74 12.92
CA ASN A 917 -5.99 33.63 13.05
C ASN A 917 -6.83 33.28 14.30
N GLU A 918 -7.94 34.01 14.53
CA GLU A 918 -8.81 33.79 15.69
C GLU A 918 -9.48 32.42 15.72
N GLN A 919 -9.67 31.77 14.56
CA GLN A 919 -10.19 30.41 14.45
C GLN A 919 -9.11 29.33 14.66
N GLY A 920 -7.86 29.71 14.94
CA GLY A 920 -6.74 28.79 15.13
C GLY A 920 -6.13 28.26 13.83
N LYS A 921 -6.54 28.76 12.66
CA LYS A 921 -5.96 28.39 11.37
C LYS A 921 -4.63 29.12 11.16
N VAL A 922 -3.59 28.37 10.77
CA VAL A 922 -2.28 28.94 10.43
C VAL A 922 -2.40 29.77 9.14
N ILE A 923 -2.08 31.06 9.23
CA ILE A 923 -2.11 32.01 8.10
C ILE A 923 -0.70 32.38 7.61
N ALA A 924 0.32 32.18 8.42
CA ALA A 924 1.74 32.21 8.02
C ALA A 924 2.55 31.32 8.98
N ALA A 925 3.66 30.75 8.52
CA ALA A 925 4.65 30.15 9.41
C ALA A 925 6.07 30.48 8.91
N ALA A 926 7.03 30.44 9.83
CA ALA A 926 8.41 30.81 9.56
C ALA A 926 9.37 29.90 10.31
N GLN A 927 10.53 29.64 9.71
CA GLN A 927 11.51 28.71 10.25
C GLN A 927 12.94 29.26 10.17
N SER A 928 13.79 28.93 11.14
CA SER A 928 15.23 29.20 11.13
C SER A 928 16.00 27.95 11.58
N ILE A 929 17.08 27.62 10.85
CA ILE A 929 17.95 26.49 11.19
C ILE A 929 19.10 26.97 12.07
N PHE A 930 19.41 26.25 13.14
CA PHE A 930 20.60 26.45 13.95
C PHE A 930 21.29 25.11 14.25
N LYS A 931 22.61 25.09 14.37
CA LYS A 931 23.39 23.91 14.76
C LYS A 931 23.56 23.89 16.28
N SER A 932 23.30 22.75 16.90
CA SER A 932 23.72 22.46 18.28
C SER A 932 25.05 21.70 18.26
N ASN A 933 25.98 22.09 19.13
CA ASN A 933 27.21 21.33 19.40
C ASN A 933 27.04 20.34 20.58
N GLY A 934 25.80 20.01 20.92
CA GLY A 934 25.48 19.21 22.09
C GLY A 934 25.48 20.07 23.35
N VAL A 935 24.42 19.98 24.15
CA VAL A 935 24.37 20.63 25.47
C VAL A 935 25.23 19.84 26.45
N ILE A 936 26.14 20.51 27.16
CA ILE A 936 26.88 19.91 28.28
C ILE A 936 25.85 19.47 29.33
N GLN A 937 25.77 18.17 29.59
CA GLN A 937 24.91 17.60 30.62
C GLN A 937 25.66 17.60 31.95
N MET A 938 25.02 18.17 32.98
CA MET A 938 25.56 18.13 34.34
C MET A 938 25.28 16.75 34.95
N ILE A 939 26.30 16.13 35.53
CA ILE A 939 26.16 14.88 36.28
C ILE A 939 26.21 15.22 37.78
N PRO A 940 25.13 14.99 38.53
CA PRO A 940 25.08 15.30 39.95
C PRO A 940 25.96 14.36 40.78
N GLU A 941 26.50 14.88 41.87
CA GLU A 941 27.11 14.07 42.92
C GLU A 941 26.02 13.28 43.67
N ALA A 942 26.15 11.96 43.79
CA ALA A 942 25.18 11.15 44.50
C ALA A 942 25.28 11.34 46.03
N THR A 943 24.17 11.69 46.67
CA THR A 943 24.08 11.88 48.13
C THR A 943 24.01 10.56 48.92
N THR A 944 23.70 9.46 48.24
CA THR A 944 23.62 8.10 48.79
C THR A 944 24.69 7.20 48.17
N THR A 945 24.99 6.07 48.82
CA THR A 945 25.90 5.06 48.25
C THR A 945 25.16 4.25 47.22
N ILE A 946 25.68 4.22 45.99
CA ILE A 946 25.13 3.45 44.87
C ILE A 946 25.72 2.03 44.91
N THR A 947 24.86 1.03 45.01
CA THR A 947 25.21 -0.39 45.08
C THR A 947 24.83 -1.07 43.78
N LEU A 948 25.79 -1.74 43.13
CA LEU A 948 25.54 -2.43 41.86
C LEU A 948 24.71 -3.72 42.09
N ASP A 949 23.39 -3.60 42.18
CA ASP A 949 22.45 -4.69 42.42
C ASP A 949 21.25 -4.71 41.44
N GLY A 950 21.18 -3.75 40.52
CA GLY A 950 20.12 -3.63 39.53
C GLY A 950 18.78 -3.13 40.09
N ASN A 951 18.75 -2.61 41.32
CA ASN A 951 17.61 -1.90 41.89
C ASN A 951 17.65 -0.40 41.52
N ASP A 952 16.51 0.16 41.13
CA ASP A 952 16.40 1.56 40.72
C ASP A 952 15.93 2.52 41.83
N ASP A 953 15.65 2.02 43.04
CA ASP A 953 15.18 2.81 44.19
C ASP A 953 16.13 3.96 44.56
N GLU A 954 17.44 3.68 44.65
CA GLU A 954 18.47 4.65 45.01
C GLU A 954 18.73 5.70 43.93
N TRP A 955 18.16 5.51 42.74
CA TRP A 955 18.25 6.42 41.61
C TRP A 955 17.06 7.36 41.48
N SER A 956 16.11 7.31 42.41
CA SER A 956 14.82 8.03 42.33
C SER A 956 14.96 9.55 42.18
N ASP A 957 15.95 10.17 42.83
CA ASP A 957 16.21 11.62 42.76
C ASP A 957 17.06 12.03 41.55
N ILE A 958 17.61 11.08 40.79
CA ILE A 958 18.45 11.35 39.61
C ILE A 958 17.59 11.45 38.36
N LYS A 959 17.66 12.59 37.68
CA LYS A 959 16.94 12.83 36.42
C LYS A 959 17.52 11.95 35.31
N GLY A 960 16.63 11.21 34.64
CA GLY A 960 16.97 10.38 33.49
C GLY A 960 16.92 11.10 32.15
N VAL A 961 17.75 10.64 31.21
CA VAL A 961 17.71 10.98 29.78
C VAL A 961 16.93 9.88 29.05
N VAL A 962 15.80 10.25 28.44
CA VAL A 962 14.88 9.30 27.79
C VAL A 962 15.03 9.34 26.27
N CYS A 963 15.20 8.16 25.68
CA CYS A 963 15.23 7.89 24.25
C CYS A 963 14.11 6.91 23.90
N ASP A 964 12.99 7.43 23.41
CA ASP A 964 11.75 6.68 23.14
C ASP A 964 11.09 7.11 21.82
N ASP A 965 11.87 7.69 20.90
CA ASP A 965 11.39 8.14 19.61
C ASP A 965 12.36 7.82 18.47
N VAL A 966 11.87 8.02 17.24
CA VAL A 966 12.62 7.79 15.99
C VAL A 966 13.89 8.67 15.88
N ASP A 967 13.96 9.75 16.64
CA ASP A 967 15.12 10.64 16.64
C ASP A 967 16.33 10.03 17.37
N SER A 968 16.06 9.10 18.28
CA SER A 968 17.09 8.32 18.97
C SER A 968 17.55 7.08 18.23
N VAL A 969 16.80 6.63 17.22
CA VAL A 969 17.19 5.50 16.37
C VAL A 969 18.32 5.93 15.43
N VAL A 970 19.51 5.35 15.59
CA VAL A 970 20.68 5.67 14.76
C VAL A 970 20.95 4.62 13.68
N HIS A 971 20.37 3.43 13.82
CA HIS A 971 20.36 2.36 12.81
C HIS A 971 19.04 1.59 12.87
N GLY A 972 18.62 1.04 11.74
CA GLY A 972 17.29 0.42 11.63
C GLY A 972 16.17 1.44 11.81
N LYS A 973 16.34 2.69 11.37
CA LYS A 973 15.22 3.63 11.32
C LYS A 973 14.08 3.03 10.49
N PRO A 974 12.82 3.34 10.81
CA PRO A 974 11.69 2.92 9.99
C PRO A 974 11.89 3.32 8.51
N ASN A 975 12.27 2.36 7.68
CA ASN A 975 12.40 2.49 6.24
C ASN A 975 11.23 1.76 5.59
N PHE A 976 10.28 2.56 5.20
CA PHE A 976 9.01 2.05 4.72
C PHE A 976 8.99 1.63 3.25
N ALA A 977 10.06 1.93 2.51
CA ALA A 977 10.30 1.36 1.20
C ALA A 977 10.86 -0.08 1.31
N GLU A 978 11.39 -0.46 2.47
CA GLU A 978 12.09 -1.73 2.70
C GLU A 978 11.66 -2.36 4.02
N VAL A 979 10.35 -2.47 4.28
CA VAL A 979 9.82 -2.97 5.57
C VAL A 979 10.19 -4.43 5.90
N TRP A 980 10.79 -5.14 4.95
CA TRP A 980 11.37 -6.48 5.12
C TRP A 980 12.79 -6.45 5.71
N LEU A 981 13.43 -5.28 5.80
CA LEU A 981 14.67 -5.13 6.56
C LEU A 981 14.33 -5.00 8.06
N PRO A 982 15.11 -5.67 8.93
CA PRO A 982 15.05 -5.43 10.36
C PRO A 982 15.17 -3.94 10.69
N GLN A 983 14.23 -3.43 11.49
CA GLN A 983 14.10 -2.01 11.80
C GLN A 983 13.30 -1.81 13.10
N TRP A 984 13.47 -0.64 13.70
CA TRP A 984 12.72 -0.17 14.86
C TRP A 984 11.24 0.06 14.52
N MET A 985 10.34 -0.42 15.36
CA MET A 985 8.90 -0.39 15.13
C MET A 985 8.17 0.63 16.01
N SER A 986 8.56 0.75 17.27
CA SER A 986 7.90 1.61 18.27
C SER A 986 8.73 1.71 19.54
N LYS A 987 8.35 2.58 20.49
CA LYS A 987 9.07 2.67 21.77
C LYS A 987 8.97 1.40 22.62
N GLU A 988 7.96 0.58 22.38
CA GLU A 988 7.78 -0.74 23.00
C GLU A 988 8.72 -1.80 22.41
N ASP A 989 9.26 -1.57 21.20
CA ASP A 989 10.21 -2.44 20.50
C ASP A 989 11.65 -2.14 20.93
N LEU A 990 12.02 -0.85 21.01
CA LEU A 990 13.23 -0.42 21.71
C LEU A 990 13.03 0.99 22.27
N SER A 991 13.30 1.18 23.55
CA SER A 991 13.52 2.51 24.15
C SER A 991 14.43 2.42 25.37
N LEU A 992 15.00 3.54 25.82
CA LEU A 992 15.88 3.54 26.99
C LEU A 992 15.72 4.79 27.86
N ASN A 993 16.05 4.62 29.14
CA ASN A 993 16.17 5.67 30.14
C ASN A 993 17.53 5.53 30.85
N LEU A 994 18.38 6.55 30.67
CA LEU A 994 19.72 6.60 31.25
C LEU A 994 19.76 7.59 32.42
N LYS A 995 20.18 7.13 33.59
CA LYS A 995 20.52 7.99 34.73
C LYS A 995 22.04 7.94 34.96
N LEU A 996 22.61 9.09 35.33
CA LEU A 996 24.03 9.26 35.59
C LEU A 996 24.23 9.98 36.92
N ALA A 997 25.19 9.52 37.70
CA ALA A 997 25.67 10.21 38.89
C ALA A 997 27.17 9.97 39.06
N TRP A 998 27.81 10.73 39.93
CA TRP A 998 29.21 10.53 40.28
C TRP A 998 29.43 10.59 41.79
N ARG A 999 30.53 9.99 42.22
CA ARG A 999 31.12 10.14 43.55
C ARG A 999 32.64 10.12 43.42
N GLU A 1000 33.36 10.44 44.48
CA GLU A 1000 34.83 10.42 44.51
C GLU A 1000 35.44 9.07 44.07
N ASP A 1001 34.69 7.98 44.19
CA ASP A 1001 35.14 6.63 43.87
C ASP A 1001 34.65 6.09 42.51
N GLY A 1002 33.85 6.83 41.75
CA GLY A 1002 33.46 6.42 40.38
C GLY A 1002 32.36 7.26 39.71
N LEU A 1003 32.24 7.08 38.40
CA LEU A 1003 31.05 7.43 37.62
C LEU A 1003 30.07 6.26 37.64
N TYR A 1004 28.81 6.54 37.91
CA TYR A 1004 27.76 5.54 37.99
C TYR A 1004 26.73 5.77 36.90
N PHE A 1005 26.18 4.69 36.34
CA PHE A 1005 25.06 4.74 35.42
C PHE A 1005 24.02 3.65 35.71
N LEU A 1006 22.75 4.00 35.50
CA LEU A 1006 21.63 3.06 35.42
C LEU A 1006 20.96 3.24 34.06
N LEU A 1007 20.94 2.17 33.28
CA LEU A 1007 20.30 2.10 31.98
C LEU A 1007 19.15 1.12 32.03
N LYS A 1008 17.92 1.64 31.94
CA LYS A 1008 16.73 0.82 31.76
C LYS A 1008 16.36 0.78 30.29
N VAL A 1009 16.29 -0.41 29.72
CA VAL A 1009 15.93 -0.65 28.32
C VAL A 1009 14.57 -1.35 28.28
N THR A 1010 13.65 -0.80 27.50
CA THR A 1010 12.41 -1.46 27.11
C THR A 1010 12.63 -2.15 25.77
N ASP A 1011 12.27 -3.42 25.69
CA ASP A 1011 12.57 -4.33 24.58
C ASP A 1011 11.56 -5.49 24.60
N ASP A 1012 10.95 -5.81 23.47
CA ASP A 1012 9.97 -6.89 23.37
C ASP A 1012 10.62 -8.29 23.35
N LYS A 1013 11.92 -8.38 23.03
CA LYS A 1013 12.68 -9.64 22.98
C LYS A 1013 14.14 -9.47 23.42
N VAL A 1014 14.36 -9.68 24.71
CA VAL A 1014 15.73 -9.77 25.26
C VAL A 1014 16.46 -11.06 24.82
N ILE A 1015 17.34 -10.94 23.84
CA ILE A 1015 18.23 -11.93 23.23
C ILE A 1015 19.70 -11.47 23.37
N PRO A 1016 20.38 -11.82 24.48
CA PRO A 1016 21.81 -11.59 24.63
C PRO A 1016 22.66 -12.44 23.67
N ALA A 1017 23.88 -11.97 23.39
CA ALA A 1017 24.79 -12.67 22.49
C ALA A 1017 25.24 -14.04 23.04
N PRO A 1018 25.21 -15.11 22.23
CA PRO A 1018 25.80 -16.39 22.61
C PRO A 1018 27.32 -16.30 22.70
N GLU A 1019 27.93 -17.25 23.39
CA GLU A 1019 29.39 -17.29 23.58
C GLU A 1019 30.13 -17.34 22.22
N GLY A 1020 31.12 -16.47 22.05
CA GLY A 1020 31.91 -16.35 20.81
C GLY A 1020 31.25 -15.55 19.68
N ALA A 1021 30.02 -15.05 19.85
CA ALA A 1021 29.36 -14.21 18.85
C ALA A 1021 29.75 -12.72 18.97
N HIS A 1022 29.48 -11.96 17.90
CA HIS A 1022 29.62 -10.51 17.90
C HIS A 1022 28.42 -9.86 18.59
N ALA A 1023 28.56 -9.36 19.83
CA ALA A 1023 27.39 -8.90 20.59
C ALA A 1023 26.64 -7.70 20.00
N PHE A 1024 27.28 -6.83 19.20
CA PHE A 1024 26.59 -5.74 18.50
C PHE A 1024 25.56 -6.21 17.45
N ARG A 1025 25.45 -7.52 17.20
CA ARG A 1025 24.38 -8.13 16.37
C ARG A 1025 23.19 -8.61 17.20
N TYR A 1026 23.30 -8.51 18.52
CA TYR A 1026 22.36 -8.96 19.53
C TYR A 1026 22.10 -7.81 20.50
N ASP A 1027 21.34 -8.05 21.57
CA ASP A 1027 21.11 -7.00 22.54
C ASP A 1027 22.38 -6.74 23.33
N CYS A 1028 22.84 -5.50 23.28
CA CYS A 1028 24.00 -5.06 24.03
C CYS A 1028 24.00 -3.55 24.23
N LEU A 1029 24.77 -3.11 25.22
CA LEU A 1029 25.16 -1.72 25.38
C LEU A 1029 26.58 -1.54 24.84
N GLU A 1030 26.74 -0.66 23.86
CA GLU A 1030 28.02 -0.07 23.50
C GLU A 1030 28.22 1.23 24.30
N LEU A 1031 29.11 1.19 25.30
CA LEU A 1031 29.49 2.32 26.14
C LEU A 1031 30.77 2.96 25.60
N PHE A 1032 30.72 4.27 25.31
CA PHE A 1032 31.86 5.04 24.81
C PHE A 1032 32.33 6.04 25.87
N PHE A 1033 33.63 6.16 26.10
CA PHE A 1033 34.19 7.09 27.09
C PHE A 1033 35.48 7.74 26.58
N ASP A 1034 35.56 9.07 26.65
CA ASP A 1034 36.74 9.87 26.29
C ASP A 1034 37.21 10.71 27.49
N GLY A 1035 38.22 10.18 28.19
CA GLY A 1035 38.85 10.83 29.33
C GLY A 1035 40.11 11.64 28.96
N ARG A 1036 40.40 11.84 27.67
CA ARG A 1036 41.58 12.59 27.19
C ARG A 1036 41.52 14.06 27.59
N LYS A 1037 42.60 14.80 27.36
CA LYS A 1037 42.64 16.24 27.60
C LYS A 1037 41.73 17.00 26.63
N PHE A 1038 41.20 18.15 27.04
CA PHE A 1038 40.17 18.89 26.30
C PHE A 1038 40.42 19.05 24.78
N GLY A 1039 41.65 19.39 24.37
CA GLY A 1039 42.00 19.58 22.96
C GLY A 1039 42.14 18.31 22.11
N GLU A 1040 42.16 17.12 22.73
CA GLU A 1040 42.22 15.83 22.04
C GLU A 1040 40.85 15.16 21.91
N ARG A 1041 39.86 15.61 22.69
CA ARG A 1041 38.51 15.03 22.67
C ARG A 1041 37.82 15.28 21.35
N GLY A 1042 37.04 14.32 20.89
CA GLY A 1042 36.37 14.37 19.59
C GLY A 1042 37.29 14.23 18.38
N THR A 1043 38.61 14.09 18.58
CA THR A 1043 39.54 13.70 17.51
C THR A 1043 39.62 12.18 17.39
N THR A 1044 40.21 11.67 16.31
CA THR A 1044 40.39 10.22 16.04
C THR A 1044 40.71 9.42 17.30
N ILE A 1045 40.05 8.28 17.46
CA ILE A 1045 40.16 7.44 18.66
C ILE A 1045 41.63 7.04 18.89
N SER A 1046 42.11 7.28 20.11
CA SER A 1046 43.47 7.01 20.59
C SER A 1046 43.42 6.61 22.06
N VAL A 1047 44.53 6.17 22.66
CA VAL A 1047 44.60 5.85 24.11
C VAL A 1047 43.96 7.00 24.93
N GLY A 1048 43.05 6.65 25.86
CA GLY A 1048 42.20 7.61 26.57
C GLY A 1048 40.76 7.72 26.06
N ALA A 1049 40.45 7.17 24.89
CA ALA A 1049 39.11 7.03 24.34
C ALA A 1049 38.79 5.57 24.00
N ASP A 1050 37.75 5.02 24.63
CA ASP A 1050 37.42 3.59 24.59
C ASP A 1050 35.96 3.32 24.27
N GLN A 1051 35.72 2.10 23.78
CA GLN A 1051 34.42 1.50 23.60
C GLN A 1051 34.40 0.17 24.36
N ALA A 1052 33.45 0.02 25.27
CA ALA A 1052 33.11 -1.23 25.92
C ALA A 1052 31.80 -1.77 25.35
N VAL A 1053 31.76 -3.06 25.00
CA VAL A 1053 30.54 -3.74 24.58
C VAL A 1053 30.09 -4.65 25.73
N ILE A 1054 28.89 -4.39 26.27
CA ILE A 1054 28.35 -4.99 27.48
C ILE A 1054 27.10 -5.79 27.12
N THR A 1055 27.07 -7.08 27.44
CA THR A 1055 25.95 -7.97 27.14
C THR A 1055 25.07 -8.13 28.39
N PRO A 1056 23.74 -7.90 28.31
CA PRO A 1056 22.83 -8.06 29.43
C PRO A 1056 22.63 -9.54 29.78
N ASN A 1057 22.19 -9.81 31.00
CA ASN A 1057 21.73 -11.12 31.44
C ASN A 1057 20.23 -11.31 31.14
N ASP A 1058 19.84 -12.52 30.78
CA ASP A 1058 18.45 -12.91 30.51
C ASP A 1058 17.68 -13.40 31.76
N THR A 1059 18.24 -13.23 32.96
CA THR A 1059 17.64 -13.67 34.22
C THR A 1059 17.10 -12.52 35.06
N GLU A 1060 16.00 -12.73 35.78
CA GLU A 1060 15.38 -11.72 36.66
C GLU A 1060 16.26 -11.32 37.85
N GLN A 1061 17.16 -12.19 38.28
CA GLN A 1061 18.15 -11.90 39.32
C GLN A 1061 19.35 -11.15 38.71
N ALA A 1062 19.79 -10.08 39.38
CA ALA A 1062 20.95 -9.31 38.96
C ALA A 1062 22.23 -10.15 39.04
N LYS A 1063 23.01 -10.10 37.96
CA LYS A 1063 24.29 -10.78 37.82
C LYS A 1063 25.32 -9.88 37.13
N PRO A 1064 26.63 -10.10 37.36
CA PRO A 1064 27.66 -9.42 36.60
C PRO A 1064 27.49 -9.61 35.08
N CYS A 1065 27.64 -8.54 34.29
CA CYS A 1065 27.59 -8.64 32.83
C CYS A 1065 28.92 -9.18 32.27
N LYS A 1066 28.84 -9.83 31.11
CA LYS A 1066 30.02 -10.03 30.25
C LYS A 1066 30.28 -8.76 29.46
N PHE A 1067 31.54 -8.34 29.36
CA PHE A 1067 31.93 -7.22 28.51
C PHE A 1067 33.37 -7.36 28.02
N TRP A 1068 33.71 -6.58 27.00
CA TRP A 1068 35.09 -6.40 26.53
C TRP A 1068 35.28 -4.99 25.98
N PHE A 1069 36.54 -4.56 25.92
CA PHE A 1069 36.92 -3.34 25.21
C PHE A 1069 37.22 -3.67 23.75
N ALA A 1070 36.69 -2.87 22.82
CA ALA A 1070 36.78 -3.16 21.38
C ALA A 1070 38.20 -3.00 20.80
N ARG A 1071 39.07 -2.27 21.49
CA ARG A 1071 40.47 -2.08 21.06
C ARG A 1071 41.33 -3.28 21.46
N LYS A 1072 42.34 -3.59 20.63
CA LYS A 1072 43.21 -4.75 20.82
C LYS A 1072 44.34 -4.53 21.84
N ASP A 1073 44.63 -3.28 22.19
CA ASP A 1073 45.64 -2.89 23.18
C ASP A 1073 45.07 -2.93 24.62
N ASN A 1074 44.52 -4.08 25.00
CA ASN A 1074 43.83 -4.33 26.29
C ASN A 1074 44.63 -3.95 27.55
N GLU A 1075 45.92 -3.65 27.43
CA GLU A 1075 46.80 -3.24 28.53
C GLU A 1075 46.69 -1.73 28.88
N GLN A 1076 46.02 -0.90 28.08
CA GLN A 1076 45.90 0.55 28.29
C GLN A 1076 44.46 1.09 28.21
N VAL A 1077 43.49 0.37 28.78
CA VAL A 1077 42.11 0.87 28.92
C VAL A 1077 42.03 2.06 29.89
N SER A 1078 41.16 3.01 29.56
CA SER A 1078 41.04 4.32 30.23
C SER A 1078 40.30 4.25 31.56
N ALA A 1079 39.55 3.18 31.83
CA ALA A 1079 38.82 3.01 33.07
C ALA A 1079 38.62 1.54 33.45
N ASP A 1080 38.48 1.29 34.76
CA ASP A 1080 37.95 0.03 35.27
C ASP A 1080 36.42 0.08 35.23
N LEU A 1081 35.81 -0.99 34.72
CA LEU A 1081 34.36 -1.09 34.54
C LEU A 1081 33.80 -2.26 35.35
N GLN A 1082 32.76 -2.00 36.12
CA GLN A 1082 31.96 -3.00 36.83
C GLN A 1082 30.50 -2.83 36.41
N THR A 1083 29.83 -3.92 36.07
CA THR A 1083 28.46 -3.88 35.56
C THR A 1083 27.66 -5.07 36.03
N VAL A 1084 26.42 -4.85 36.46
CA VAL A 1084 25.42 -5.89 36.70
C VAL A 1084 24.20 -5.66 35.82
N SER A 1085 23.47 -6.72 35.50
CA SER A 1085 22.21 -6.62 34.78
C SER A 1085 21.22 -7.68 35.20
N ARG A 1086 19.95 -7.38 34.98
CA ARG A 1086 18.83 -8.31 35.11
C ARG A 1086 17.78 -8.06 34.04
N LYS A 1087 17.05 -9.10 33.69
CA LYS A 1087 15.83 -9.02 32.90
C LYS A 1087 14.70 -8.41 33.72
N THR A 1088 13.86 -7.62 33.05
CA THR A 1088 12.63 -7.05 33.58
C THR A 1088 11.43 -7.57 32.79
N SER A 1089 10.21 -7.25 33.21
CA SER A 1089 8.99 -7.69 32.50
C SER A 1089 8.87 -7.15 31.08
N ASP A 1090 9.50 -6.00 30.80
CA ASP A 1090 9.37 -5.21 29.59
C ASP A 1090 10.72 -4.91 28.92
N GLY A 1091 11.79 -5.63 29.29
CA GLY A 1091 13.14 -5.44 28.73
C GLY A 1091 14.22 -5.83 29.74
N TYR A 1092 15.22 -4.97 29.98
CA TYR A 1092 16.31 -5.24 30.93
C TYR A 1092 16.87 -3.96 31.57
N VAL A 1093 17.62 -4.13 32.66
CA VAL A 1093 18.37 -3.06 33.33
C VAL A 1093 19.86 -3.42 33.34
N ILE A 1094 20.71 -2.44 33.04
CA ILE A 1094 22.15 -2.50 33.27
C ILE A 1094 22.51 -1.38 34.24
N GLU A 1095 23.22 -1.74 35.30
CA GLU A 1095 23.78 -0.80 36.26
C GLU A 1095 25.31 -0.94 36.25
N GLY A 1096 26.04 0.17 36.27
CA GLY A 1096 27.49 0.11 36.20
C GLY A 1096 28.23 1.24 36.87
N LYS A 1097 29.49 0.93 37.21
CA LYS A 1097 30.47 1.83 37.80
C LYS A 1097 31.73 1.86 36.92
N LEU A 1098 32.13 3.07 36.54
CA LEU A 1098 33.34 3.35 35.78
C LEU A 1098 34.31 4.14 36.65
N VAL A 1099 35.51 3.60 36.86
CA VAL A 1099 36.59 4.23 37.63
C VAL A 1099 37.71 4.65 36.67
N PRO A 1100 37.87 5.95 36.37
CA PRO A 1100 38.89 6.42 35.44
C PRO A 1100 40.30 6.13 35.97
N LYS A 1101 41.23 5.76 35.07
CA LYS A 1101 42.61 5.47 35.47
C LYS A 1101 43.34 6.74 35.92
N PRO A 1102 44.27 6.64 36.88
CA PRO A 1102 44.98 7.81 37.42
C PRO A 1102 45.76 8.63 36.38
N TRP A 1103 46.18 8.02 35.27
CA TRP A 1103 46.95 8.66 34.20
C TRP A 1103 46.12 9.50 33.23
N LEU A 1104 44.78 9.42 33.27
CA LEU A 1104 43.90 10.28 32.48
C LEU A 1104 43.93 11.73 32.99
N ASP A 1105 43.67 12.67 32.07
CA ASP A 1105 43.48 14.08 32.41
C ASP A 1105 42.15 14.31 33.17
N PHE A 1106 41.12 13.54 32.82
CA PHE A 1106 39.84 13.55 33.53
C PHE A 1106 39.98 13.07 34.99
N LYS A 1107 39.40 13.83 35.93
CA LYS A 1107 39.38 13.54 37.38
C LYS A 1107 37.94 13.59 37.92
N LEU A 1108 37.64 12.75 38.92
CA LEU A 1108 36.35 12.73 39.62
C LEU A 1108 36.26 13.90 40.62
N LEU A 1109 36.05 15.11 40.10
CA LEU A 1109 35.90 16.33 40.88
C LEU A 1109 34.97 17.33 40.17
N PRO A 1110 34.27 18.21 40.90
CA PRO A 1110 33.35 19.18 40.31
C PRO A 1110 34.01 20.04 39.22
N GLY A 1111 33.30 20.28 38.12
CA GLY A 1111 33.77 21.02 36.95
C GLY A 1111 34.57 20.19 35.94
N SER A 1112 34.90 18.94 36.24
CA SER A 1112 35.58 18.07 35.28
C SER A 1112 34.67 17.73 34.10
N GLN A 1113 35.10 18.12 32.90
CA GLN A 1113 34.42 17.77 31.66
C GLN A 1113 34.99 16.51 31.01
N PHE A 1114 34.17 15.77 30.28
CA PHE A 1114 34.54 14.60 29.47
C PHE A 1114 33.52 14.35 28.36
N MET A 1115 33.79 13.37 27.48
CA MET A 1115 32.79 12.88 26.52
C MET A 1115 32.43 11.43 26.78
N MET A 1116 31.16 11.09 26.59
CA MET A 1116 30.63 9.75 26.81
C MET A 1116 29.39 9.53 25.94
N ASP A 1117 29.08 8.30 25.56
CA ASP A 1117 27.80 8.00 24.91
C ASP A 1117 27.36 6.57 25.19
N PHE A 1118 26.06 6.35 25.09
CA PHE A 1118 25.42 5.06 25.30
C PHE A 1118 24.65 4.73 24.03
N LEU A 1119 25.01 3.61 23.41
CA LEU A 1119 24.34 3.10 22.24
C LEU A 1119 23.84 1.70 22.55
N VAL A 1120 22.53 1.48 22.43
CA VAL A 1120 21.89 0.20 22.70
C VAL A 1120 21.51 -0.47 21.41
N ASP A 1121 21.91 -1.73 21.29
CA ASP A 1121 21.50 -2.65 20.23
C ASP A 1121 20.33 -3.51 20.64
N ASP A 1122 19.55 -3.84 19.62
CA ASP A 1122 18.34 -4.65 19.68
C ASP A 1122 18.35 -5.68 18.55
N THR A 1123 17.96 -6.93 18.87
CA THR A 1123 17.64 -7.97 17.91
C THR A 1123 16.38 -8.75 18.29
N ASP A 1124 15.60 -9.10 17.27
CA ASP A 1124 14.47 -10.02 17.40
C ASP A 1124 14.77 -11.46 16.97
N ASP A 1125 15.98 -11.66 16.44
CA ASP A 1125 16.40 -12.91 15.80
C ASP A 1125 17.49 -13.57 16.63
N THR A 1126 17.31 -14.85 16.93
CA THR A 1126 18.29 -15.67 17.66
C THR A 1126 19.50 -16.03 16.79
N ASN A 1127 19.40 -15.88 15.47
CA ASN A 1127 20.49 -16.06 14.51
C ASN A 1127 20.52 -14.94 13.45
N PRO A 1128 20.86 -13.69 13.85
CA PRO A 1128 20.75 -12.49 13.01
C PRO A 1128 21.72 -12.44 11.81
N LYS A 1129 22.44 -13.53 11.49
CA LYS A 1129 23.47 -13.60 10.42
C LYS A 1129 24.39 -12.37 10.45
N TRP A 1130 24.33 -11.52 9.42
CA TRP A 1130 25.11 -10.29 9.25
C TRP A 1130 24.27 -9.00 9.37
N LEU A 1131 23.01 -9.10 9.81
CA LEU A 1131 22.07 -7.97 9.88
C LEU A 1131 21.84 -7.56 11.33
N ARG A 1132 22.19 -6.31 11.66
CA ARG A 1132 21.83 -5.65 12.92
C ARG A 1132 20.42 -5.07 12.75
N LYS A 1133 19.48 -5.33 13.68
CA LYS A 1133 18.08 -4.89 13.54
C LYS A 1133 17.94 -3.38 13.71
N SER A 1134 18.09 -2.91 14.93
CA SER A 1134 17.98 -1.49 15.24
C SER A 1134 18.99 -1.10 16.31
N ALA A 1135 19.28 0.19 16.40
CA ALA A 1135 20.12 0.70 17.48
C ALA A 1135 19.71 2.12 17.87
N MET A 1136 19.73 2.43 19.16
CA MET A 1136 19.48 3.77 19.69
C MET A 1136 20.71 4.37 20.36
N ALA A 1137 21.00 5.64 20.10
CA ALA A 1137 22.05 6.37 20.81
C ALA A 1137 21.50 7.59 21.56
N VAL A 1138 22.03 7.83 22.77
CA VAL A 1138 21.67 8.99 23.58
C VAL A 1138 22.07 10.29 22.89
N HIS A 1139 23.31 10.41 22.42
CA HIS A 1139 23.80 11.62 21.77
C HIS A 1139 24.27 11.42 20.33
N GLY A 1140 25.04 10.36 20.08
CA GLY A 1140 25.84 10.19 18.88
C GLY A 1140 25.12 9.51 17.73
N THR A 1141 25.86 8.69 16.99
CA THR A 1141 25.42 8.07 15.74
C THR A 1141 25.80 6.59 15.71
N PHE A 1142 25.33 5.88 14.69
CA PHE A 1142 25.72 4.50 14.46
C PHE A 1142 27.24 4.30 14.32
N ASN A 1143 27.97 5.33 13.89
CA ASN A 1143 29.42 5.29 13.70
C ASN A 1143 30.20 5.76 14.94
N ASN A 1144 29.62 5.69 16.13
CA ASN A 1144 30.29 6.12 17.37
C ASN A 1144 31.64 5.42 17.59
N TYR A 1145 31.79 4.17 17.14
CA TYR A 1145 33.02 3.37 17.25
C TYR A 1145 34.22 3.93 16.45
N VAL A 1146 34.02 4.94 15.58
CA VAL A 1146 35.09 5.62 14.83
C VAL A 1146 35.03 7.14 14.93
N ASN A 1147 33.94 7.71 15.45
CA ASN A 1147 33.72 9.16 15.46
C ASN A 1147 33.35 9.70 16.85
N PRO A 1148 34.35 9.99 17.71
CA PRO A 1148 34.12 10.52 19.05
C PRO A 1148 33.65 11.98 19.08
N ASP A 1149 33.71 12.72 17.96
CA ASP A 1149 33.21 14.11 17.91
C ASP A 1149 31.68 14.20 18.14
N LEU A 1150 30.96 13.10 17.96
CA LEU A 1150 29.51 13.06 18.11
C LEU A 1150 29.07 12.52 19.48
N TRP A 1151 30.00 12.12 20.34
CA TRP A 1151 29.68 11.65 21.68
C TRP A 1151 29.09 12.78 22.56
N GLY A 1152 28.34 12.38 23.59
CA GLY A 1152 27.74 13.30 24.57
C GLY A 1152 28.81 14.06 25.34
N ARG A 1153 28.48 15.29 25.75
CA ARG A 1153 29.36 16.15 26.55
C ARG A 1153 28.82 16.22 27.97
N TYR A 1154 29.69 15.95 28.94
CA TYR A 1154 29.31 15.92 30.34
C TYR A 1154 30.26 16.75 31.19
N GLU A 1155 29.73 17.27 32.30
CA GLU A 1155 30.47 17.96 33.35
C GLU A 1155 29.99 17.49 34.73
N LEU A 1156 30.91 17.29 35.66
CA LEU A 1156 30.57 16.91 37.03
C LEU A 1156 30.09 18.14 37.82
N GLU A 1157 28.95 18.03 38.48
CA GLU A 1157 28.40 19.07 39.35
C GLU A 1157 28.65 18.71 40.81
N ALA A 1158 28.95 19.70 41.67
CA ALA A 1158 29.01 19.48 43.11
C ALA A 1158 27.61 19.17 43.66
N ALA A 1159 27.51 18.45 44.78
CA ALA A 1159 26.24 18.35 45.50
C ALA A 1159 25.65 19.76 45.78
N PRO A 1160 24.33 19.96 45.56
CA PRO A 1160 23.65 21.24 45.79
C PRO A 1160 23.82 21.82 47.20
#